data_AF-A0A9D2W4J4-F1
#
_entry.id   AF-A0A9D2W4J4-F1
#
_cell.length_a   1.000
_cell.length_b   1.000
_cell.length_c   1.000
_cell.angle_alpha   90.00
_cell.angle_beta   90.00
_cell.angle_gamma   90.00
#
_symmetry.space_group_name_H-M   'P 1'
#
loop_
_entity.id
_entity.type
_entity.pdbx_description
1 polymer ?
#
loop_
_entity_poly.entity_id
_entity_poly.type
_entity_poly.pdbx_seq_one_letter_code
_entity_poly.pdbx_strand_id
1 'polypeptide(L)'
;MGKVELLKYESLYRDFIDEEFRVKGENECFFRDNHVKKPEHGRRHLNPDEVDCLLENGNTATDWSEVMVTDVFDPKFIRNNSFYGLVRIGAVDEGALQYDGLRLPVGITGSNIISCDIGDFVAIHNVHLVSHYIIGDKCILFNINEMTASACCRFGNGIVKDGENEDSRVWLEVMNEGGGRKILPFDGMITADAYLWAKYADDKSLQDRLLEITQNSFDKRRGYYGMIGESCVMKNTSMVRDVKIGSYCYVRGASRIDNATINSSLEEPSVIGENSILVNGIVGYGSNVLYGVTANNFVIGDNCNLKYGARVVNTVVGDNSTISCCEVLNNLIFPAHEQHHNNSFLIASCVMGQSNIAAGATLGSNHNSRAADGEILAKRGFWPGLCTSVKHSSSFASFTLLSKSDYPYEMNITLPFSLVNNNLAKDELEIMPAYWWMYNTYAMARNTSKYRKRDKRKRKIQNVEFDTYAPDSMDEVAAARELLRLWTAKAYIKANGIDINSYDDKALHDLGKRLLDDEMDTVKGLVIFADNVEKSNRKVRILKAYEAYHAYGDMIIYYAAKNIVCCLKMNRISVADLFEDLKRRSQEEWLNMGGQLMSSKDVDNLRGDIKNGILKSWDDIHDRYDMLWRHYPVEKLYHACLLLSLEMGRPVEDCIVEVLDRAVDIQRDICEQVYLSRKKDYDNEIRNATFRDEEERDAVNGRLEDNSFIIQIKTETEKFINDVEEVKRILL
;
A
#
# COMPACT_ATOMS: atom_id res chain seq x y z
N MET A 1 32.77 11.58 -15.03
CA MET A 1 32.89 10.35 -15.85
C MET A 1 34.19 9.67 -15.48
N GLY A 2 34.16 8.38 -15.19
CA GLY A 2 35.38 7.59 -14.99
C GLY A 2 36.22 7.53 -16.27
N LYS A 3 37.52 7.24 -16.14
CA LYS A 3 38.40 6.94 -17.28
C LYS A 3 38.35 5.44 -17.54
N VAL A 4 38.55 5.02 -18.79
CA VAL A 4 38.79 3.60 -19.09
C VAL A 4 40.18 3.27 -18.58
N GLU A 5 40.26 2.29 -17.68
CA GLU A 5 41.51 1.84 -17.06
C GLU A 5 41.87 0.46 -17.59
N LEU A 6 43.15 0.27 -17.94
CA LEU A 6 43.68 -1.05 -18.28
C LEU A 6 44.06 -1.76 -16.98
N LEU A 7 43.26 -2.75 -16.60
CA LEU A 7 43.51 -3.59 -15.44
C LEU A 7 44.32 -4.85 -15.82
N LYS A 8 44.88 -5.52 -14.82
CA LYS A 8 45.44 -6.87 -15.02
C LYS A 8 44.33 -7.83 -15.41
N TYR A 9 44.66 -8.84 -16.19
CA TYR A 9 43.68 -9.81 -16.68
C TYR A 9 42.98 -10.55 -15.53
N GLU A 10 43.71 -10.88 -14.47
CA GLU A 10 43.20 -11.60 -13.30
C GLU A 10 42.15 -10.78 -12.52
N SER A 11 42.20 -9.45 -12.59
CA SER A 11 41.21 -8.57 -11.95
C SER A 11 39.81 -8.68 -12.55
N LEU A 12 39.64 -9.43 -13.65
CA LEU A 12 38.33 -9.77 -14.20
C LEU A 12 37.52 -10.68 -13.24
N TYR A 13 38.21 -11.54 -12.49
CA TYR A 13 37.58 -12.60 -11.67
C TYR A 13 38.18 -12.77 -10.27
N ARG A 14 39.28 -12.07 -9.97
CA ARG A 14 39.89 -11.94 -8.64
C ARG A 14 39.79 -10.51 -8.15
N ASP A 15 40.00 -10.34 -6.85
CA ASP A 15 39.96 -9.04 -6.19
C ASP A 15 38.58 -8.38 -6.31
N PHE A 16 37.52 -9.19 -6.20
CA PHE A 16 36.15 -8.70 -6.17
C PHE A 16 35.96 -7.70 -5.02
N ILE A 17 36.66 -7.94 -3.92
CA ILE A 17 36.71 -7.09 -2.73
C ILE A 17 38.16 -6.71 -2.48
N ASP A 18 38.42 -5.42 -2.30
CA ASP A 18 39.74 -4.93 -1.88
C ASP A 18 40.14 -5.58 -0.54
N GLU A 19 41.42 -5.88 -0.39
CA GLU A 19 41.95 -6.62 0.76
C GLU A 19 41.55 -6.02 2.12
N GLU A 20 41.47 -4.69 2.21
CA GLU A 20 41.11 -3.98 3.45
C GLU A 20 39.67 -4.21 3.90
N PHE A 21 38.75 -4.57 2.98
CA PHE A 21 37.34 -4.84 3.29
C PHE A 21 37.04 -6.34 3.41
N ARG A 22 38.05 -7.22 3.28
CA ARG A 22 37.89 -8.66 3.49
C ARG A 22 37.73 -8.99 4.98
N VAL A 23 36.95 -10.03 5.28
CA VAL A 23 36.82 -10.53 6.65
C VAL A 23 38.18 -11.10 7.09
N LYS A 24 38.67 -10.68 8.27
CA LYS A 24 40.00 -11.08 8.76
C LYS A 24 40.14 -12.60 8.85
N GLY A 25 41.16 -13.14 8.16
CA GLY A 25 41.46 -14.57 8.14
C GLY A 25 40.65 -15.37 7.12
N GLU A 26 39.72 -14.73 6.41
CA GLU A 26 38.87 -15.34 5.40
C GLU A 26 39.27 -14.87 3.99
N ASN A 27 38.82 -15.62 2.97
CA ASN A 27 39.02 -15.24 1.57
C ASN A 27 37.87 -14.36 1.04
N GLU A 28 37.97 -13.90 -0.21
CA GLU A 28 36.93 -13.06 -0.84
C GLU A 28 35.59 -13.78 -1.08
N CYS A 29 35.56 -15.12 -0.97
CA CYS A 29 34.36 -15.95 -1.12
C CYS A 29 33.58 -16.15 0.20
N PHE A 30 33.99 -15.54 1.32
CA PHE A 30 33.34 -15.74 2.62
C PHE A 30 31.80 -15.60 2.59
N PHE A 31 31.28 -14.50 2.05
CA PHE A 31 29.82 -14.29 1.98
C PHE A 31 29.17 -15.24 1.00
N ARG A 32 29.80 -15.44 -0.15
CA ARG A 32 29.37 -16.40 -1.16
C ARG A 32 29.17 -17.80 -0.57
N ASP A 33 30.10 -18.27 0.25
CA ASP A 33 30.10 -19.62 0.84
C ASP A 33 29.07 -19.80 1.95
N ASN A 34 28.69 -18.72 2.63
CA ASN A 34 27.64 -18.73 3.64
C ASN A 34 26.23 -18.69 3.05
N HIS A 35 26.05 -18.13 1.85
CA HIS A 35 24.74 -17.98 1.20
C HIS A 35 24.42 -19.07 0.19
N VAL A 36 25.43 -19.78 -0.31
CA VAL A 36 25.20 -20.88 -1.24
C VAL A 36 24.61 -22.10 -0.52
N LYS A 37 23.60 -22.71 -1.14
CA LYS A 37 23.08 -24.02 -0.72
C LYS A 37 24.18 -25.07 -0.89
N LYS A 38 24.55 -25.75 0.20
CA LYS A 38 25.54 -26.84 0.16
C LYS A 38 24.87 -28.10 -0.42
N PRO A 39 25.42 -28.70 -1.50
CA PRO A 39 24.88 -29.94 -2.05
C PRO A 39 25.10 -31.10 -1.06
N GLU A 40 24.18 -32.07 -1.06
CA GLU A 40 24.14 -33.19 -0.10
C GLU A 40 25.42 -34.05 -0.12
N HIS A 41 25.97 -34.29 -1.30
CA HIS A 41 27.21 -35.08 -1.49
C HIS A 41 28.47 -34.21 -1.68
N GLY A 42 28.35 -32.90 -1.45
CA GLY A 42 29.47 -31.97 -1.63
C GLY A 42 29.79 -31.68 -3.10
N ARG A 43 30.97 -31.08 -3.32
CA ARG A 43 31.49 -30.71 -4.64
C ARG A 43 32.87 -31.32 -4.82
N ARG A 44 33.22 -31.63 -6.06
CA ARG A 44 34.51 -32.17 -6.46
C ARG A 44 35.10 -31.39 -7.63
N HIS A 45 36.39 -31.56 -7.86
CA HIS A 45 37.03 -31.10 -9.08
C HIS A 45 36.61 -31.97 -10.26
N LEU A 46 36.73 -31.39 -11.46
CA LEU A 46 36.57 -32.13 -12.71
C LEU A 46 37.65 -33.21 -12.83
N ASN A 47 37.26 -34.37 -13.35
CA ASN A 47 38.21 -35.41 -13.74
C ASN A 47 38.77 -35.13 -15.15
N PRO A 48 39.88 -35.78 -15.56
CA PRO A 48 40.49 -35.51 -16.87
C PRO A 48 39.54 -35.73 -18.06
N ASP A 49 38.74 -36.80 -18.05
CA ASP A 49 37.80 -37.11 -19.14
C ASP A 49 36.69 -36.04 -19.26
N GLU A 50 36.24 -35.49 -18.13
CA GLU A 50 35.29 -34.38 -18.10
C GLU A 50 35.91 -33.10 -18.68
N VAL A 51 37.17 -32.80 -18.35
CA VAL A 51 37.88 -31.64 -18.90
C VAL A 51 38.04 -31.77 -20.42
N ASP A 52 38.44 -32.94 -20.91
CA ASP A 52 38.59 -33.20 -22.35
C ASP A 52 37.25 -33.04 -23.07
N CYS A 53 36.15 -33.59 -22.51
CA CYS A 53 34.82 -33.41 -23.06
C CYS A 53 34.39 -31.94 -23.09
N LEU A 54 34.70 -31.16 -22.04
CA LEU A 54 34.37 -29.73 -21.99
C LEU A 54 35.15 -28.94 -23.05
N LEU A 55 36.43 -29.25 -23.26
CA LEU A 55 37.25 -28.64 -24.31
C LEU A 55 36.72 -28.97 -25.72
N GLU A 56 36.37 -30.24 -25.98
CA GLU A 56 35.76 -30.68 -27.24
C GLU A 56 34.41 -30.00 -27.50
N ASN A 57 33.63 -29.74 -26.44
CA ASN A 57 32.37 -29.00 -26.51
C ASN A 57 32.55 -27.47 -26.67
N GLY A 58 33.78 -26.99 -26.85
CA GLY A 58 34.10 -25.58 -27.11
C GLY A 58 34.11 -24.71 -25.87
N ASN A 59 34.20 -25.30 -24.67
CA ASN A 59 34.31 -24.52 -23.43
C ASN A 59 35.76 -24.11 -23.16
N THR A 60 35.92 -22.97 -22.49
CA THR A 60 37.20 -22.47 -22.01
C THR A 60 37.12 -22.14 -20.52
N ALA A 61 38.23 -22.24 -19.81
CA ALA A 61 38.35 -21.83 -18.42
C ALA A 61 39.70 -21.16 -18.19
N THR A 62 39.75 -20.16 -17.30
CA THR A 62 41.03 -19.57 -16.85
C THR A 62 41.87 -20.58 -16.07
N ASP A 63 41.21 -21.40 -15.25
CA ASP A 63 41.79 -22.52 -14.51
C ASP A 63 40.70 -23.57 -14.28
N TRP A 64 40.88 -24.79 -14.81
CA TRP A 64 39.91 -25.87 -14.64
C TRP A 64 39.80 -26.37 -13.19
N SER A 65 40.80 -26.11 -12.34
CA SER A 65 40.72 -26.44 -10.91
C SER A 65 39.74 -25.53 -10.16
N GLU A 66 39.46 -24.34 -10.69
CA GLU A 66 38.46 -23.39 -10.17
C GLU A 66 37.04 -23.72 -10.65
N VAL A 67 36.85 -24.71 -11.53
CA VAL A 67 35.54 -25.24 -11.90
C VAL A 67 35.25 -26.49 -11.07
N MET A 68 34.24 -26.41 -10.20
CA MET A 68 33.82 -27.52 -9.35
C MET A 68 32.40 -27.98 -9.68
N VAL A 69 32.17 -29.28 -9.59
CA VAL A 69 30.90 -29.93 -9.96
C VAL A 69 30.42 -30.85 -8.84
N THR A 70 29.15 -31.25 -8.88
CA THR A 70 28.64 -32.34 -8.04
C THR A 70 28.93 -33.71 -8.67
N ASP A 71 28.61 -34.80 -7.99
CA ASP A 71 28.80 -36.15 -8.53
C ASP A 71 27.93 -36.43 -9.76
N VAL A 72 26.76 -35.80 -9.84
CA VAL A 72 25.86 -35.88 -11.00
C VAL A 72 26.23 -34.77 -11.97
N PHE A 73 27.12 -35.08 -12.91
CA PHE A 73 27.57 -34.09 -13.90
C PHE A 73 27.86 -34.76 -15.25
N ASP A 74 26.99 -34.53 -16.23
CA ASP A 74 27.25 -34.89 -17.62
C ASP A 74 27.78 -33.67 -18.42
N PRO A 75 29.09 -33.63 -18.76
CA PRO A 75 29.71 -32.51 -19.47
C PRO A 75 29.16 -32.29 -20.89
N LYS A 76 28.40 -33.22 -21.48
CA LYS A 76 27.80 -33.08 -22.83
C LYS A 76 26.81 -31.92 -22.94
N PHE A 77 26.19 -31.55 -21.82
CA PHE A 77 25.21 -30.46 -21.72
C PHE A 77 25.85 -29.09 -21.45
N ILE A 78 27.18 -29.03 -21.35
CA ILE A 78 27.94 -27.80 -21.15
C ILE A 78 28.71 -27.51 -22.44
N ARG A 79 28.33 -26.46 -23.21
CA ARG A 79 28.87 -26.20 -24.56
C ARG A 79 29.14 -24.73 -24.85
N ASN A 80 30.26 -24.42 -25.50
CA ASN A 80 30.61 -23.07 -25.97
C ASN A 80 30.54 -21.99 -24.88
N ASN A 81 31.03 -22.28 -23.67
CA ASN A 81 31.06 -21.33 -22.56
C ASN A 81 32.48 -20.86 -22.24
N SER A 82 32.58 -19.75 -21.53
CA SER A 82 33.84 -19.28 -20.94
C SER A 82 33.68 -19.14 -19.44
N PHE A 83 34.52 -19.84 -18.67
CA PHE A 83 34.52 -19.83 -17.22
C PHE A 83 35.71 -19.02 -16.68
N TYR A 84 35.44 -18.12 -15.74
CA TYR A 84 36.45 -17.28 -15.11
C TYR A 84 36.30 -17.32 -13.58
N GLY A 85 37.41 -17.50 -12.88
CA GLY A 85 37.40 -17.61 -11.43
C GLY A 85 36.70 -18.89 -10.93
N LEU A 86 36.39 -18.90 -9.64
CA LEU A 86 35.72 -20.02 -8.98
C LEU A 86 34.28 -20.16 -9.49
N VAL A 87 33.98 -21.18 -10.29
CA VAL A 87 32.62 -21.51 -10.78
C VAL A 87 32.20 -22.86 -10.23
N ARG A 88 31.01 -22.92 -9.63
CA ARG A 88 30.51 -24.13 -8.95
C ARG A 88 29.17 -24.52 -9.55
N ILE A 89 29.11 -25.68 -10.16
CA ILE A 89 27.95 -26.18 -10.91
C ILE A 89 27.31 -27.33 -10.14
N GLY A 90 25.99 -27.26 -9.93
CA GLY A 90 25.18 -28.29 -9.30
C GLY A 90 25.02 -29.54 -10.17
N ALA A 91 23.95 -30.29 -9.92
CA ALA A 91 23.63 -31.48 -10.71
C ALA A 91 23.29 -31.13 -12.17
N VAL A 92 23.92 -31.81 -13.11
CA VAL A 92 23.65 -31.70 -14.56
C VAL A 92 23.48 -33.10 -15.12
N ASP A 93 22.29 -33.37 -15.67
CA ASP A 93 21.93 -34.66 -16.28
C ASP A 93 20.89 -34.43 -17.40
N GLU A 94 20.59 -35.47 -18.17
CA GLU A 94 19.60 -35.43 -19.24
C GLU A 94 18.22 -35.01 -18.71
N GLY A 95 17.74 -33.87 -19.19
CA GLY A 95 16.45 -33.33 -18.77
C GLY A 95 16.13 -32.02 -19.47
N ALA A 96 14.91 -31.54 -19.27
CA ALA A 96 14.48 -30.24 -19.73
C ALA A 96 13.59 -29.57 -18.70
N LEU A 97 13.73 -28.25 -18.57
CA LEU A 97 12.83 -27.41 -17.80
C LEU A 97 11.74 -26.85 -18.71
N GLN A 98 10.53 -26.74 -18.18
CA GLN A 98 9.40 -26.13 -18.87
C GLN A 98 8.75 -25.04 -18.02
N TYR A 99 8.51 -23.88 -18.63
CA TYR A 99 7.66 -22.84 -18.05
C TYR A 99 6.93 -22.07 -19.15
N ASP A 100 5.61 -21.94 -19.04
CA ASP A 100 4.77 -21.14 -19.96
C ASP A 100 5.07 -21.39 -21.46
N GLY A 101 5.16 -22.68 -21.84
CA GLY A 101 5.46 -23.11 -23.20
C GLY A 101 6.94 -23.03 -23.63
N LEU A 102 7.80 -22.35 -22.87
CA LEU A 102 9.25 -22.40 -23.07
C LEU A 102 9.79 -23.72 -22.55
N ARG A 103 10.55 -24.44 -23.39
CA ARG A 103 11.27 -25.66 -23.03
C ARG A 103 12.74 -25.50 -23.35
N LEU A 104 13.60 -25.71 -22.37
CA LEU A 104 15.04 -25.63 -22.53
C LEU A 104 15.68 -26.84 -21.86
N PRO A 105 16.70 -27.45 -22.49
CA PRO A 105 17.43 -28.55 -21.85
C PRO A 105 18.11 -28.06 -20.57
N VAL A 106 18.32 -28.95 -19.62
CA VAL A 106 19.24 -28.68 -18.51
C VAL A 106 20.65 -28.53 -19.08
N GLY A 107 21.44 -27.58 -18.59
CA GLY A 107 22.80 -27.33 -19.04
C GLY A 107 23.14 -25.86 -19.21
N ILE A 108 24.35 -25.60 -19.69
CA ILE A 108 24.89 -24.26 -19.88
C ILE A 108 25.42 -24.15 -21.31
N THR A 109 24.93 -23.21 -22.10
CA THR A 109 25.45 -23.01 -23.46
C THR A 109 25.64 -21.55 -23.85
N GLY A 110 26.72 -21.24 -24.58
CA GLY A 110 26.93 -19.94 -25.21
C GLY A 110 27.03 -18.79 -24.21
N SER A 111 27.57 -19.03 -23.01
CA SER A 111 27.53 -18.08 -21.89
C SER A 111 28.91 -17.80 -21.30
N ASN A 112 29.13 -16.57 -20.80
CA ASN A 112 30.32 -16.20 -20.06
C ASN A 112 29.98 -16.14 -18.57
N ILE A 113 30.65 -16.97 -17.76
CA ILE A 113 30.34 -17.18 -16.34
C ILE A 113 31.57 -16.81 -15.51
N ILE A 114 31.43 -15.80 -14.67
CA ILE A 114 32.49 -15.25 -13.82
C ILE A 114 32.11 -15.44 -12.36
N SER A 115 32.89 -16.21 -11.61
CA SER A 115 32.75 -16.37 -10.16
C SER A 115 31.29 -16.62 -9.72
N CYS A 116 30.66 -17.69 -10.21
CA CYS A 116 29.24 -17.98 -9.95
C CYS A 116 29.00 -19.32 -9.23
N ASP A 117 27.88 -19.40 -8.51
CA ASP A 117 27.28 -20.63 -8.03
C ASP A 117 26.01 -20.93 -8.80
N ILE A 118 25.92 -22.13 -9.37
CA ILE A 118 24.79 -22.59 -10.17
C ILE A 118 24.22 -23.82 -9.47
N GLY A 119 22.93 -23.78 -9.13
CA GLY A 119 22.22 -24.86 -8.47
C GLY A 119 21.96 -26.07 -9.37
N ASP A 120 21.14 -26.99 -8.88
CA ASP A 120 20.85 -28.24 -9.55
C ASP A 120 19.87 -28.06 -10.71
N PHE A 121 20.12 -28.76 -11.82
CA PHE A 121 19.24 -28.83 -12.98
C PHE A 121 18.87 -27.47 -13.58
N VAL A 122 19.83 -26.54 -13.64
CA VAL A 122 19.64 -25.19 -14.21
C VAL A 122 19.82 -25.20 -15.73
N ALA A 123 19.03 -24.40 -16.43
CA ALA A 123 19.16 -24.13 -17.86
C ALA A 123 19.65 -22.69 -18.10
N ILE A 124 20.92 -22.52 -18.47
CA ILE A 124 21.53 -21.21 -18.81
C ILE A 124 21.91 -21.22 -20.29
N HIS A 125 21.19 -20.48 -21.12
CA HIS A 125 21.43 -20.49 -22.57
C HIS A 125 21.52 -19.08 -23.13
N ASN A 126 22.64 -18.80 -23.81
CA ASN A 126 22.96 -17.51 -24.42
C ASN A 126 22.85 -16.36 -23.41
N VAL A 127 23.36 -16.57 -22.20
CA VAL A 127 23.52 -15.48 -21.25
C VAL A 127 24.90 -14.87 -21.48
N HIS A 128 24.94 -13.71 -22.11
CA HIS A 128 26.18 -13.14 -22.63
C HIS A 128 27.19 -12.80 -21.52
N LEU A 129 26.72 -12.46 -20.32
CA LEU A 129 27.58 -12.31 -19.14
C LEU A 129 26.78 -12.58 -17.85
N VAL A 130 27.28 -13.49 -17.01
CA VAL A 130 26.88 -13.64 -15.61
C VAL A 130 28.13 -13.52 -14.74
N SER A 131 28.09 -12.61 -13.77
CA SER A 131 29.23 -12.31 -12.90
C SER A 131 28.79 -12.13 -11.46
N HIS A 132 29.37 -12.91 -10.54
CA HIS A 132 29.14 -12.83 -9.10
C HIS A 132 27.68 -13.06 -8.68
N TYR A 133 27.07 -14.15 -9.19
CA TYR A 133 25.72 -14.58 -8.83
C TYR A 133 25.68 -15.95 -8.17
N ILE A 134 24.71 -16.12 -7.27
CA ILE A 134 24.25 -17.40 -6.74
C ILE A 134 22.88 -17.66 -7.36
N ILE A 135 22.79 -18.73 -8.15
CA ILE A 135 21.59 -19.15 -8.88
C ILE A 135 21.05 -20.43 -8.24
N GLY A 136 19.79 -20.40 -7.82
CA GLY A 136 19.12 -21.55 -7.21
C GLY A 136 18.76 -22.66 -8.20
N ASP A 137 18.24 -23.75 -7.66
CA ASP A 137 17.92 -24.96 -8.42
C ASP A 137 16.81 -24.70 -9.45
N LYS A 138 16.82 -25.46 -10.55
CA LYS A 138 15.75 -25.49 -11.57
C LYS A 138 15.40 -24.13 -12.18
N CYS A 139 16.38 -23.23 -12.25
CA CYS A 139 16.19 -21.94 -12.91
C CYS A 139 16.31 -22.04 -14.43
N ILE A 140 15.58 -21.18 -15.14
CA ILE A 140 15.74 -20.97 -16.58
C ILE A 140 16.27 -19.54 -16.79
N LEU A 141 17.49 -19.40 -17.28
CA LEU A 141 18.10 -18.13 -17.67
C LEU A 141 18.40 -18.16 -19.18
N PHE A 142 17.69 -17.35 -19.97
CA PHE A 142 17.73 -17.45 -21.43
C PHE A 142 17.84 -16.09 -22.12
N ASN A 143 18.82 -15.93 -23.02
CA ASN A 143 19.05 -14.72 -23.80
C ASN A 143 19.09 -13.47 -22.91
N ILE A 144 19.96 -13.48 -21.90
CA ILE A 144 20.17 -12.33 -21.01
C ILE A 144 21.50 -11.68 -21.38
N ASN A 145 21.53 -10.36 -21.58
CA ASN A 145 22.77 -9.72 -22.01
C ASN A 145 23.76 -9.56 -20.86
N GLU A 146 23.30 -9.08 -19.69
CA GLU A 146 24.17 -8.85 -18.55
C GLU A 146 23.46 -9.16 -17.23
N MET A 147 24.13 -9.97 -16.40
CA MET A 147 23.84 -10.18 -14.98
C MET A 147 25.11 -9.94 -14.17
N THR A 148 25.22 -8.80 -13.48
CA THR A 148 26.42 -8.44 -12.71
C THR A 148 26.08 -8.05 -11.27
N ALA A 149 26.98 -8.34 -10.33
CA ALA A 149 26.89 -7.85 -8.96
C ALA A 149 28.19 -7.13 -8.59
N SER A 150 28.07 -6.01 -7.91
CA SER A 150 29.17 -5.24 -7.35
C SER A 150 29.40 -5.62 -5.90
N ALA A 151 30.64 -5.47 -5.42
CA ALA A 151 30.95 -5.78 -4.02
C ALA A 151 30.21 -4.88 -3.01
N CYS A 152 29.71 -3.74 -3.47
CA CYS A 152 28.92 -2.81 -2.65
C CYS A 152 27.40 -2.94 -2.88
N CYS A 153 26.93 -4.02 -3.51
CA CYS A 153 25.50 -4.21 -3.79
C CYS A 153 24.65 -4.11 -2.51
N ARG A 154 23.48 -3.47 -2.65
CA ARG A 154 22.55 -3.20 -1.53
C ARG A 154 21.15 -3.77 -1.78
N PHE A 155 20.88 -4.22 -3.00
CA PHE A 155 19.61 -4.83 -3.40
C PHE A 155 18.40 -3.90 -3.13
N GLY A 156 18.58 -2.60 -3.30
CA GLY A 156 17.53 -1.59 -3.08
C GLY A 156 17.39 -1.10 -1.63
N ASN A 157 18.13 -1.69 -0.68
CA ASN A 157 18.12 -1.24 0.71
C ASN A 157 18.89 0.08 0.88
N GLY A 158 18.31 1.02 1.62
CA GLY A 158 18.83 2.36 1.92
C GLY A 158 19.97 2.36 2.94
N ILE A 159 20.89 1.39 2.86
CA ILE A 159 22.07 1.29 3.73
C ILE A 159 23.31 1.88 3.05
N VAL A 160 24.38 2.03 3.81
CA VAL A 160 25.73 2.33 3.32
C VAL A 160 26.64 1.16 3.70
N LYS A 161 27.49 0.71 2.77
CA LYS A 161 28.50 -0.33 3.01
C LYS A 161 29.78 0.28 3.59
N ASP A 162 30.59 -0.53 4.26
CA ASP A 162 31.86 -0.10 4.85
C ASP A 162 32.73 0.61 3.81
N GLY A 163 33.30 1.77 4.16
CA GLY A 163 34.14 2.57 3.25
C GLY A 163 33.41 3.37 2.16
N GLU A 164 32.07 3.30 2.08
CA GLU A 164 31.29 4.18 1.21
C GLU A 164 30.92 5.51 1.91
N ASN A 165 30.72 6.57 1.12
CA ASN A 165 30.24 7.86 1.63
C ASN A 165 28.71 7.82 1.82
N GLU A 166 28.22 8.50 2.84
CA GLU A 166 26.80 8.74 3.12
C GLU A 166 26.03 9.35 1.93
N ASP A 167 26.69 10.14 1.08
CA ASP A 167 26.11 10.69 -0.16
C ASP A 167 25.65 9.61 -1.16
N SER A 168 26.18 8.39 -1.04
CA SER A 168 25.79 7.26 -1.87
C SER A 168 24.47 6.61 -1.42
N ARG A 169 23.96 6.95 -0.23
CA ARG A 169 22.76 6.33 0.34
C ARG A 169 21.54 6.65 -0.51
N VAL A 170 20.73 5.63 -0.77
CA VAL A 170 19.44 5.79 -1.44
C VAL A 170 18.40 6.24 -0.42
N TRP A 171 17.75 7.37 -0.71
CA TRP A 171 16.63 7.91 0.05
C TRP A 171 15.36 7.92 -0.82
N LEU A 172 14.20 7.70 -0.19
CA LEU A 172 12.90 7.95 -0.80
C LEU A 172 12.36 9.29 -0.33
N GLU A 173 12.16 10.24 -1.24
CA GLU A 173 11.58 11.55 -0.93
C GLU A 173 10.05 11.51 -1.02
N VAL A 174 9.39 10.94 -0.02
CA VAL A 174 7.93 10.75 -0.03
C VAL A 174 7.15 12.00 0.38
N MET A 175 5.85 12.04 0.03
CA MET A 175 4.84 13.04 0.39
C MET A 175 5.03 14.46 -0.15
N ASN A 176 6.26 14.98 -0.21
CA ASN A 176 6.56 16.28 -0.81
C ASN A 176 7.81 16.23 -1.70
N GLU A 177 7.90 17.19 -2.60
CA GLU A 177 9.02 17.34 -3.54
C GLU A 177 10.24 18.06 -2.94
N GLY A 178 10.11 18.58 -1.71
CA GLY A 178 11.20 19.29 -1.02
C GLY A 178 12.21 18.38 -0.32
N GLY A 179 11.98 17.06 -0.30
CA GLY A 179 12.85 16.08 0.36
C GLY A 179 12.84 16.12 1.90
N GLY A 180 12.00 16.98 2.50
CA GLY A 180 11.95 17.19 3.96
C GLY A 180 11.34 16.01 4.75
N ARG A 181 10.73 15.04 4.07
CA ARG A 181 10.12 13.84 4.64
C ARG A 181 10.77 12.55 4.14
N LYS A 182 12.05 12.62 3.76
CA LYS A 182 12.75 11.48 3.19
C LYS A 182 12.88 10.32 4.18
N ILE A 183 12.78 9.09 3.66
CA ILE A 183 12.86 7.84 4.43
C ILE A 183 13.85 6.87 3.77
N LEU A 184 14.31 5.85 4.50
CA LEU A 184 15.20 4.82 3.95
C LEU A 184 14.41 3.58 3.53
N PRO A 185 14.47 3.15 2.26
CA PRO A 185 13.82 1.91 1.83
C PRO A 185 14.52 0.70 2.46
N PHE A 186 13.77 -0.34 2.81
CA PHE A 186 14.33 -1.62 3.24
C PHE A 186 13.42 -2.79 2.90
N ASP A 187 14.01 -3.94 2.59
CA ASP A 187 13.31 -5.21 2.33
C ASP A 187 12.51 -5.60 3.57
N GLY A 188 11.17 -5.61 3.45
CA GLY A 188 10.24 -5.78 4.56
C GLY A 188 9.49 -4.53 5.00
N MET A 189 9.81 -3.34 4.47
CA MET A 189 9.11 -2.09 4.80
C MET A 189 7.61 -2.18 4.50
N ILE A 190 6.79 -1.81 5.49
CA ILE A 190 5.33 -1.63 5.32
C ILE A 190 4.93 -0.14 5.37
N THR A 191 3.70 0.16 4.99
CA THR A 191 3.19 1.54 4.94
C THR A 191 3.12 2.21 6.31
N ALA A 192 2.94 1.44 7.40
CA ALA A 192 3.03 1.97 8.76
C ALA A 192 4.43 2.53 9.06
N ASP A 193 5.49 1.84 8.66
CA ASP A 193 6.89 2.25 8.85
C ASP A 193 7.18 3.54 8.09
N ALA A 194 6.81 3.56 6.81
CA ALA A 194 6.99 4.71 5.94
C ALA A 194 6.25 5.95 6.49
N TYR A 195 5.02 5.77 7.00
CA TYR A 195 4.25 6.85 7.59
C TYR A 195 4.83 7.33 8.91
N LEU A 196 5.20 6.42 9.81
CA LEU A 196 5.85 6.74 11.09
C LEU A 196 7.11 7.59 10.86
N TRP A 197 7.93 7.21 9.87
CA TRP A 197 9.14 7.94 9.56
C TRP A 197 8.85 9.29 8.91
N ALA A 198 8.03 9.32 7.86
CA ALA A 198 7.77 10.52 7.07
C ALA A 198 6.93 11.58 7.81
N LYS A 199 6.00 11.17 8.67
CA LYS A 199 5.06 12.07 9.36
C LYS A 199 5.73 12.86 10.48
N TYR A 200 6.51 12.18 11.31
CA TYR A 200 7.14 12.73 12.53
C TYR A 200 8.58 13.23 12.26
N ALA A 201 8.75 14.02 11.18
CA ALA A 201 10.05 14.55 10.76
C ALA A 201 10.65 15.57 11.75
N ASP A 202 9.83 16.12 12.64
CA ASP A 202 10.23 17.03 13.72
C ASP A 202 10.92 16.30 14.89
N ASP A 203 10.59 15.01 15.11
CA ASP A 203 11.13 14.20 16.21
C ASP A 203 12.51 13.62 15.86
N LYS A 204 13.55 14.46 15.94
CA LYS A 204 14.94 14.09 15.57
C LYS A 204 15.43 12.81 16.26
N SER A 205 15.08 12.61 17.53
CA SER A 205 15.49 11.41 18.27
C SER A 205 14.86 10.14 17.68
N LEU A 206 13.61 10.20 17.22
CA LEU A 206 12.98 9.10 16.48
C LEU A 206 13.68 8.89 15.13
N GLN A 207 13.92 9.97 14.38
CA GLN A 207 14.58 9.91 13.06
C GLN A 207 15.96 9.23 13.13
N ASP A 208 16.79 9.62 14.10
CA ASP A 208 18.12 9.04 14.31
C ASP A 208 18.05 7.55 14.64
N ARG A 209 17.07 7.15 15.47
CA ARG A 209 16.85 5.74 15.82
C ARG A 209 16.35 4.91 14.64
N LEU A 210 15.43 5.42 13.83
CA LEU A 210 14.94 4.73 12.63
C LEU A 210 16.06 4.54 11.58
N LEU A 211 16.93 5.55 11.43
CA LEU A 211 18.14 5.46 10.60
C LEU A 211 19.06 4.36 11.11
N GLU A 212 19.37 4.36 12.42
CA GLU A 212 20.23 3.36 13.05
C GLU A 212 19.66 1.94 12.90
N ILE A 213 18.37 1.76 13.20
CA ILE A 213 17.66 0.48 13.06
C ILE A 213 17.78 -0.03 11.62
N THR A 214 17.50 0.83 10.63
CA THR A 214 17.56 0.43 9.21
C THR A 214 18.99 0.10 8.78
N GLN A 215 19.97 0.91 9.18
CA GLN A 215 21.38 0.67 8.88
C GLN A 215 21.92 -0.61 9.53
N ASN A 216 21.38 -1.01 10.68
CA ASN A 216 21.77 -2.23 11.40
C ASN A 216 20.96 -3.47 10.99
N SER A 217 19.87 -3.29 10.24
CA SER A 217 19.03 -4.41 9.76
C SER A 217 19.69 -5.22 8.64
N PHE A 218 20.75 -4.69 8.03
CA PHE A 218 21.48 -5.35 6.95
C PHE A 218 22.98 -5.27 7.20
N ASP A 219 23.72 -6.24 6.66
CA ASP A 219 25.17 -6.30 6.80
C ASP A 219 25.84 -5.15 6.01
N LYS A 220 26.73 -4.43 6.68
CA LYS A 220 27.49 -3.29 6.14
C LYS A 220 28.72 -3.76 5.35
N ARG A 221 29.14 -5.01 5.53
CA ARG A 221 30.30 -5.57 4.85
C ARG A 221 30.05 -5.76 3.35
N ARG A 222 31.13 -5.70 2.59
CA ARG A 222 31.17 -5.83 1.12
C ARG A 222 31.30 -7.30 0.70
N GLY A 223 31.03 -7.58 -0.57
CA GLY A 223 31.28 -8.90 -1.16
C GLY A 223 30.08 -9.82 -1.28
N TYR A 224 28.88 -9.28 -1.12
CA TYR A 224 27.65 -10.02 -1.38
C TYR A 224 27.49 -10.28 -2.88
N TYR A 225 26.92 -11.43 -3.23
CA TYR A 225 26.65 -11.82 -4.61
C TYR A 225 25.19 -11.51 -4.95
N GLY A 226 24.91 -11.28 -6.23
CA GLY A 226 23.55 -11.28 -6.73
C GLY A 226 22.89 -12.63 -6.47
N MET A 227 21.58 -12.65 -6.26
CA MET A 227 20.86 -13.87 -5.89
C MET A 227 19.65 -14.09 -6.76
N ILE A 228 19.51 -15.30 -7.31
CA ILE A 228 18.31 -15.79 -7.98
C ILE A 228 17.82 -17.01 -7.21
N GLY A 229 16.62 -16.93 -6.64
CA GLY A 229 15.99 -18.04 -5.92
C GLY A 229 15.67 -19.22 -6.83
N GLU A 230 15.30 -20.36 -6.25
CA GLU A 230 14.97 -21.57 -7.00
C GLU A 230 13.76 -21.37 -7.93
N SER A 231 13.71 -22.17 -9.00
CA SER A 231 12.59 -22.22 -9.95
C SER A 231 12.24 -20.86 -10.57
N CYS A 232 13.20 -19.93 -10.64
CA CYS A 232 13.01 -18.65 -11.32
C CYS A 232 13.16 -18.82 -12.84
N VAL A 233 12.42 -18.00 -13.58
CA VAL A 233 12.50 -17.96 -15.04
C VAL A 233 12.80 -16.53 -15.47
N MET A 234 13.94 -16.34 -16.13
CA MET A 234 14.37 -15.06 -16.68
C MET A 234 14.66 -15.23 -18.17
N LYS A 235 13.94 -14.50 -19.02
CA LYS A 235 14.12 -14.57 -20.47
C LYS A 235 14.15 -13.22 -21.16
N ASN A 236 15.01 -13.08 -22.15
CA ASN A 236 15.13 -11.90 -23.02
C ASN A 236 15.31 -10.59 -22.22
N THR A 237 16.05 -10.65 -21.12
CA THR A 237 16.30 -9.49 -20.23
C THR A 237 17.60 -8.82 -20.61
N SER A 238 17.63 -7.50 -20.70
CA SER A 238 18.84 -6.79 -21.13
C SER A 238 19.86 -6.63 -20.00
N MET A 239 19.49 -6.03 -18.87
CA MET A 239 20.44 -5.72 -17.79
C MET A 239 19.85 -6.07 -16.41
N VAL A 240 20.61 -6.82 -15.63
CA VAL A 240 20.32 -7.17 -14.23
C VAL A 240 21.57 -6.87 -13.40
N ARG A 241 21.52 -5.85 -12.55
CA ARG A 241 22.68 -5.43 -11.75
C ARG A 241 22.33 -5.25 -10.29
N ASP A 242 23.13 -5.83 -9.39
CA ASP A 242 22.93 -5.72 -7.93
C ASP A 242 21.51 -6.11 -7.50
N VAL A 243 21.04 -7.27 -7.98
CA VAL A 243 19.65 -7.72 -7.78
C VAL A 243 19.58 -8.98 -6.91
N LYS A 244 18.59 -9.00 -6.02
CA LYS A 244 18.12 -10.17 -5.29
C LYS A 244 16.71 -10.53 -5.77
N ILE A 245 16.52 -11.74 -6.28
CA ILE A 245 15.22 -12.25 -6.76
C ILE A 245 14.84 -13.47 -5.94
N GLY A 246 13.65 -13.45 -5.31
CA GLY A 246 13.08 -14.57 -4.59
C GLY A 246 12.61 -15.69 -5.51
N SER A 247 12.42 -16.89 -4.95
CA SER A 247 12.07 -18.10 -5.69
C SER A 247 10.76 -17.97 -6.49
N TYR A 248 10.64 -18.75 -7.56
CA TYR A 248 9.46 -18.81 -8.44
C TYR A 248 9.12 -17.48 -9.15
N CYS A 249 10.06 -16.52 -9.17
CA CYS A 249 9.86 -15.26 -9.87
C CYS A 249 9.91 -15.46 -11.39
N TYR A 250 9.09 -14.72 -12.12
CA TYR A 250 9.10 -14.69 -13.57
C TYR A 250 9.48 -13.32 -14.11
N VAL A 251 10.63 -13.24 -14.78
CA VAL A 251 11.11 -12.04 -15.47
C VAL A 251 11.11 -12.29 -16.97
N ARG A 252 10.38 -11.47 -17.73
CA ARG A 252 10.32 -11.57 -19.18
C ARG A 252 10.51 -10.22 -19.86
N GLY A 253 11.54 -10.08 -20.68
CA GLY A 253 11.71 -8.89 -21.50
C GLY A 253 12.03 -7.62 -20.71
N ALA A 254 12.53 -7.71 -19.47
CA ALA A 254 12.85 -6.52 -18.69
C ALA A 254 14.04 -5.78 -19.32
N SER A 255 13.95 -4.46 -19.42
CA SER A 255 15.02 -3.64 -20.01
C SER A 255 16.16 -3.42 -19.02
N ARG A 256 15.82 -3.17 -17.75
CA ARG A 256 16.82 -2.95 -16.68
C ARG A 256 16.21 -3.24 -15.32
N ILE A 257 16.92 -4.03 -14.52
CA ILE A 257 16.66 -4.19 -13.09
C ILE A 257 17.98 -3.91 -12.39
N ASP A 258 18.03 -2.89 -11.53
CA ASP A 258 19.27 -2.35 -11.01
C ASP A 258 19.12 -1.91 -9.55
N ASN A 259 19.99 -2.45 -8.68
CA ASN A 259 19.95 -2.24 -7.23
C ASN A 259 18.53 -2.47 -6.67
N ALA A 260 18.03 -3.70 -6.79
CA ALA A 260 16.66 -4.01 -6.45
C ALA A 260 16.48 -5.36 -5.77
N THR A 261 15.43 -5.47 -4.94
CA THR A 261 14.92 -6.74 -4.43
C THR A 261 13.56 -7.02 -5.06
N ILE A 262 13.40 -8.23 -5.63
CA ILE A 262 12.11 -8.73 -6.11
C ILE A 262 11.71 -9.91 -5.23
N ASN A 263 10.82 -9.67 -4.28
CA ASN A 263 10.31 -10.72 -3.43
C ASN A 263 9.32 -11.60 -4.20
N SER A 264 9.47 -12.91 -4.05
CA SER A 264 8.66 -13.92 -4.72
C SER A 264 8.74 -15.23 -3.96
N SER A 265 7.67 -16.01 -4.00
CA SER A 265 7.61 -17.36 -3.43
C SER A 265 6.72 -18.26 -4.30
N LEU A 266 6.68 -19.56 -3.97
CA LEU A 266 5.75 -20.49 -4.62
C LEU A 266 4.28 -20.07 -4.44
N GLU A 267 3.93 -19.59 -3.25
CA GLU A 267 2.55 -19.20 -2.92
C GLU A 267 2.17 -17.84 -3.48
N GLU A 268 3.14 -16.94 -3.61
CA GLU A 268 2.97 -15.55 -4.03
C GLU A 268 4.04 -15.16 -5.06
N PRO A 269 3.99 -15.73 -6.29
CA PRO A 269 4.99 -15.47 -7.31
C PRO A 269 4.87 -14.07 -7.87
N SER A 270 6.00 -13.37 -7.97
CA SER A 270 6.06 -12.04 -8.58
C SER A 270 6.46 -12.10 -10.05
N VAL A 271 5.98 -11.14 -10.84
CA VAL A 271 6.19 -11.08 -12.29
C VAL A 271 6.69 -9.72 -12.72
N ILE A 272 7.84 -9.70 -13.38
CA ILE A 272 8.38 -8.51 -14.05
C ILE A 272 8.27 -8.71 -15.56
N GLY A 273 7.48 -7.87 -16.19
CA GLY A 273 7.14 -7.95 -17.60
C GLY A 273 8.02 -7.08 -18.50
N GLU A 274 7.57 -7.03 -19.75
CA GLU A 274 8.32 -6.51 -20.88
C GLU A 274 8.57 -5.01 -20.77
N ASN A 275 9.77 -4.60 -21.18
CA ASN A 275 10.25 -3.22 -21.21
C ASN A 275 10.24 -2.49 -19.86
N SER A 276 10.11 -3.23 -18.75
CA SER A 276 10.16 -2.64 -17.41
C SER A 276 11.57 -2.16 -17.06
N ILE A 277 11.65 -1.00 -16.41
CA ILE A 277 12.87 -0.39 -15.87
C ILE A 277 12.66 -0.20 -14.37
N LEU A 278 13.42 -0.93 -13.56
CA LEU A 278 13.36 -0.87 -12.09
C LEU A 278 14.73 -0.49 -11.55
N VAL A 279 14.82 0.64 -10.87
CA VAL A 279 16.08 1.16 -10.32
C VAL A 279 15.87 1.55 -8.86
N ASN A 280 16.76 1.11 -7.97
CA ASN A 280 16.75 1.46 -6.54
C ASN A 280 15.40 1.18 -5.87
N GLY A 281 15.02 -0.09 -5.72
CA GLY A 281 13.73 -0.37 -5.12
C GLY A 281 13.45 -1.79 -4.71
N ILE A 282 12.30 -1.96 -4.08
CA ILE A 282 11.83 -3.23 -3.53
C ILE A 282 10.43 -3.52 -4.08
N VAL A 283 10.26 -4.75 -4.56
CA VAL A 283 8.98 -5.31 -4.99
C VAL A 283 8.53 -6.36 -3.99
N GLY A 284 7.35 -6.17 -3.40
CA GLY A 284 6.70 -7.13 -2.51
C GLY A 284 6.25 -8.43 -3.21
N TYR A 285 5.76 -9.38 -2.43
CA TYR A 285 5.33 -10.71 -2.87
C TYR A 285 4.06 -10.65 -3.71
N GLY A 286 3.92 -11.56 -4.68
CA GLY A 286 2.74 -11.65 -5.53
C GLY A 286 2.49 -10.44 -6.44
N SER A 287 3.50 -9.57 -6.61
CA SER A 287 3.36 -8.30 -7.32
C SER A 287 3.66 -8.43 -8.81
N ASN A 288 2.94 -7.65 -9.60
CA ASN A 288 3.02 -7.67 -11.06
C ASN A 288 3.46 -6.29 -11.59
N VAL A 289 4.61 -6.24 -12.26
CA VAL A 289 5.16 -5.01 -12.86
C VAL A 289 5.32 -5.21 -14.36
N LEU A 290 4.30 -4.81 -15.12
CA LEU A 290 4.11 -5.27 -16.51
C LEU A 290 3.97 -4.12 -17.51
N TYR A 291 4.27 -4.40 -18.78
CA TYR A 291 3.94 -3.54 -19.90
C TYR A 291 4.60 -2.15 -19.83
N GLY A 292 5.93 -2.11 -19.73
CA GLY A 292 6.73 -0.89 -19.87
C GLY A 292 6.75 0.03 -18.65
N VAL A 293 6.55 -0.50 -17.44
CA VAL A 293 6.61 0.30 -16.21
C VAL A 293 8.02 0.83 -15.99
N THR A 294 8.13 2.09 -15.57
CA THR A 294 9.39 2.68 -15.10
C THR A 294 9.24 3.05 -13.63
N ALA A 295 10.05 2.44 -12.77
CA ALA A 295 10.08 2.73 -11.35
C ALA A 295 11.50 3.08 -10.88
N ASN A 296 11.65 4.21 -10.19
CA ASN A 296 12.93 4.69 -9.66
C ASN A 296 12.75 5.16 -8.21
N ASN A 297 13.58 4.69 -7.28
CA ASN A 297 13.46 4.99 -5.86
C ASN A 297 12.05 4.63 -5.37
N PHE A 298 11.80 3.34 -5.16
CA PHE A 298 10.45 2.87 -4.87
C PHE A 298 10.41 1.70 -3.88
N VAL A 299 9.31 1.61 -3.14
CA VAL A 299 8.89 0.40 -2.44
C VAL A 299 7.46 0.11 -2.85
N ILE A 300 7.19 -1.08 -3.38
CA ILE A 300 5.83 -1.55 -3.59
C ILE A 300 5.55 -2.74 -2.69
N GLY A 301 4.40 -2.70 -2.02
CA GLY A 301 3.95 -3.74 -1.11
C GLY A 301 3.49 -5.01 -1.82
N ASP A 302 2.83 -5.87 -1.06
CA ASP A 302 2.41 -7.19 -1.51
C ASP A 302 1.14 -7.12 -2.37
N ASN A 303 1.03 -8.04 -3.34
CA ASN A 303 -0.09 -8.17 -4.28
C ASN A 303 -0.40 -6.86 -5.04
N CYS A 304 0.64 -6.08 -5.37
CA CYS A 304 0.52 -4.84 -6.14
C CYS A 304 0.53 -5.09 -7.64
N ASN A 305 -0.10 -4.18 -8.40
CA ASN A 305 -0.17 -4.24 -9.85
C ASN A 305 0.26 -2.90 -10.45
N LEU A 306 1.48 -2.83 -10.99
CA LEU A 306 1.96 -1.71 -11.81
C LEU A 306 1.90 -2.13 -13.28
N LYS A 307 1.16 -1.37 -14.11
CA LYS A 307 0.93 -1.78 -15.51
C LYS A 307 0.98 -0.61 -16.49
N TYR A 308 1.15 -0.95 -17.76
CA TYR A 308 0.85 -0.10 -18.92
C TYR A 308 1.54 1.27 -18.86
N GLY A 309 2.85 1.29 -18.74
CA GLY A 309 3.65 2.52 -18.78
C GLY A 309 3.55 3.41 -17.54
N ALA A 310 3.06 2.88 -16.41
CA ALA A 310 3.08 3.63 -15.15
C ALA A 310 4.52 4.09 -14.81
N ARG A 311 4.65 5.35 -14.40
CA ARG A 311 5.90 5.98 -13.96
C ARG A 311 5.82 6.24 -12.46
N VAL A 312 6.66 5.56 -11.68
CA VAL A 312 6.65 5.62 -10.22
C VAL A 312 8.01 6.11 -9.74
N VAL A 313 8.05 7.26 -9.06
CA VAL A 313 9.30 7.88 -8.59
C VAL A 313 9.17 8.33 -7.13
N ASN A 314 10.18 8.05 -6.31
CA ASN A 314 10.23 8.44 -4.89
C ASN A 314 8.93 8.09 -4.15
N THR A 315 8.43 6.86 -4.33
CA THR A 315 7.08 6.50 -3.91
C THR A 315 7.04 5.17 -3.18
N VAL A 316 6.27 5.14 -2.08
CA VAL A 316 5.85 3.91 -1.40
C VAL A 316 4.41 3.61 -1.81
N VAL A 317 4.17 2.41 -2.34
CA VAL A 317 2.84 1.91 -2.74
C VAL A 317 2.43 0.78 -1.80
N GLY A 318 1.35 0.98 -1.05
CA GLY A 318 0.83 -0.01 -0.12
C GLY A 318 0.16 -1.20 -0.79
N ASP A 319 0.02 -2.27 -0.03
CA ASP A 319 -0.50 -3.57 -0.44
C ASP A 319 -1.82 -3.51 -1.23
N ASN A 320 -2.04 -4.50 -2.11
CA ASN A 320 -3.25 -4.65 -2.91
C ASN A 320 -3.58 -3.45 -3.82
N SER A 321 -2.60 -2.61 -4.13
CA SER A 321 -2.81 -1.42 -4.95
C SER A 321 -2.62 -1.71 -6.44
N THR A 322 -3.34 -0.97 -7.27
CA THR A 322 -3.23 -1.03 -8.73
C THR A 322 -2.97 0.36 -9.29
N ILE A 323 -1.86 0.53 -9.99
CA ILE A 323 -1.48 1.75 -10.71
C ILE A 323 -1.24 1.40 -12.18
N SER A 324 -1.90 2.08 -13.12
CA SER A 324 -1.74 1.83 -14.55
C SER A 324 -1.88 3.10 -15.37
N CYS A 325 -1.00 3.29 -16.36
CA CYS A 325 -1.03 4.42 -17.31
C CYS A 325 -0.84 5.82 -16.69
N CYS A 326 -0.21 5.94 -15.53
CA CYS A 326 -0.16 7.17 -14.75
C CYS A 326 1.25 7.61 -14.35
N GLU A 327 1.38 8.88 -13.96
CA GLU A 327 2.58 9.44 -13.35
C GLU A 327 2.36 9.66 -11.85
N VAL A 328 3.22 9.04 -11.05
CA VAL A 328 3.15 8.99 -9.59
C VAL A 328 4.54 9.36 -9.03
N LEU A 329 4.65 10.57 -8.46
CA LEU A 329 5.93 11.15 -8.03
C LEU A 329 5.87 11.70 -6.59
N ASN A 330 6.84 11.30 -5.74
CA ASN A 330 6.97 11.76 -4.36
C ASN A 330 5.70 11.49 -3.52
N ASN A 331 5.26 10.22 -3.45
CA ASN A 331 4.03 9.86 -2.75
C ASN A 331 4.24 8.81 -1.65
N LEU A 332 3.36 8.87 -0.65
CA LEU A 332 3.10 7.77 0.27
C LEU A 332 1.65 7.33 0.09
N ILE A 333 1.45 6.12 -0.44
CA ILE A 333 0.13 5.59 -0.79
C ILE A 333 -0.13 4.36 0.09
N PHE A 334 -1.19 4.40 0.88
CA PHE A 334 -1.59 3.28 1.73
C PHE A 334 -2.36 2.20 0.94
N PRO A 335 -2.59 1.01 1.53
CA PRO A 335 -3.18 -0.13 0.85
C PRO A 335 -4.52 0.10 0.15
N ALA A 336 -4.80 -0.74 -0.84
CA ALA A 336 -6.01 -0.74 -1.66
C ALA A 336 -6.25 0.56 -2.44
N HIS A 337 -5.19 1.13 -3.01
CA HIS A 337 -5.26 2.27 -3.92
C HIS A 337 -5.56 1.83 -5.36
N GLU A 338 -6.45 2.54 -6.04
CA GLU A 338 -6.83 2.24 -7.41
C GLU A 338 -6.67 3.46 -8.32
N GLN A 339 -5.82 3.33 -9.34
CA GLN A 339 -5.58 4.35 -10.36
C GLN A 339 -5.20 3.63 -11.66
N HIS A 340 -6.14 3.46 -12.59
CA HIS A 340 -5.95 2.54 -13.72
C HIS A 340 -6.34 3.12 -15.09
N HIS A 341 -6.67 4.41 -15.13
CA HIS A 341 -7.01 5.11 -16.36
C HIS A 341 -5.86 6.03 -16.76
N ASN A 342 -5.53 6.01 -18.05
CA ASN A 342 -4.52 6.90 -18.64
C ASN A 342 -4.86 8.36 -18.34
N ASN A 343 -3.83 9.21 -18.13
CA ASN A 343 -3.86 10.67 -17.96
C ASN A 343 -4.11 11.29 -16.56
N SER A 344 -4.08 10.53 -15.47
CA SER A 344 -4.06 11.12 -14.12
C SER A 344 -2.64 11.33 -13.58
N PHE A 345 -2.48 12.40 -12.80
CA PHE A 345 -1.24 12.76 -12.11
C PHE A 345 -1.46 12.69 -10.60
N LEU A 346 -0.51 12.08 -9.89
CA LEU A 346 -0.48 12.07 -8.43
C LEU A 346 0.93 12.46 -7.97
N ILE A 347 1.08 13.68 -7.49
CA ILE A 347 2.38 14.28 -7.16
C ILE A 347 2.29 14.94 -5.78
N ALA A 348 3.33 14.76 -4.96
CA ALA A 348 3.46 15.37 -3.64
C ALA A 348 2.22 15.11 -2.76
N SER A 349 1.95 13.82 -2.48
CA SER A 349 0.78 13.46 -1.69
C SER A 349 0.99 12.31 -0.70
N CYS A 350 0.19 12.35 0.36
CA CYS A 350 -0.10 11.21 1.22
C CYS A 350 -1.56 10.81 1.02
N VAL A 351 -1.78 9.62 0.47
CA VAL A 351 -3.12 9.08 0.20
C VAL A 351 -3.33 7.87 1.10
N MET A 352 -4.20 8.00 2.10
CA MET A 352 -4.37 7.01 3.17
C MET A 352 -5.23 5.80 2.80
N GLY A 353 -5.20 5.41 1.51
CA GLY A 353 -5.66 4.10 1.04
C GLY A 353 -7.15 4.03 0.79
N GLN A 354 -7.62 2.85 0.36
CA GLN A 354 -9.00 2.64 -0.10
C GLN A 354 -9.50 3.68 -1.11
N SER A 355 -8.57 4.31 -1.83
CA SER A 355 -8.80 5.49 -2.66
C SER A 355 -8.97 5.12 -4.13
N ASN A 356 -9.65 5.99 -4.87
CA ASN A 356 -9.82 5.82 -6.32
C ASN A 356 -9.50 7.14 -7.03
N ILE A 357 -8.40 7.17 -7.81
CA ILE A 357 -8.03 8.34 -8.60
C ILE A 357 -8.59 8.17 -10.01
N ALA A 358 -9.61 8.97 -10.33
CA ALA A 358 -10.30 8.87 -11.61
C ALA A 358 -9.44 9.39 -12.78
N ALA A 359 -9.87 9.06 -14.00
CA ALA A 359 -9.23 9.56 -15.21
C ALA A 359 -9.24 11.09 -15.27
N GLY A 360 -8.12 11.66 -15.67
CA GLY A 360 -7.93 13.10 -15.87
C GLY A 360 -7.77 13.89 -14.57
N ALA A 361 -7.77 13.22 -13.41
CA ALA A 361 -7.50 13.88 -12.15
C ALA A 361 -6.05 14.39 -12.13
N THR A 362 -5.88 15.70 -12.01
CA THR A 362 -4.59 16.37 -11.92
C THR A 362 -4.34 16.80 -10.48
N LEU A 363 -3.73 15.92 -9.70
CA LEU A 363 -3.22 16.21 -8.37
C LEU A 363 -1.71 16.45 -8.52
N GLY A 364 -1.36 17.47 -9.30
CA GLY A 364 -0.04 17.57 -9.93
C GLY A 364 0.58 18.97 -9.90
N SER A 365 1.90 18.96 -9.71
CA SER A 365 2.95 19.99 -9.74
C SER A 365 2.76 21.31 -8.99
N ASN A 366 3.70 21.53 -8.08
CA ASN A 366 3.86 22.63 -7.13
C ASN A 366 4.46 23.93 -7.72
N HIS A 367 4.41 24.11 -9.04
CA HIS A 367 5.13 25.18 -9.77
C HIS A 367 4.43 26.54 -9.66
N ASN A 368 4.47 27.15 -8.48
CA ASN A 368 3.93 28.49 -8.23
C ASN A 368 4.95 29.62 -8.52
N SER A 369 6.07 29.33 -9.22
CA SER A 369 7.24 30.20 -9.47
C SER A 369 8.03 30.67 -8.23
N ARG A 370 7.70 30.16 -7.04
CA ARG A 370 8.36 30.43 -5.76
C ARG A 370 8.91 29.12 -5.18
N ALA A 371 8.83 28.94 -3.86
CA ALA A 371 9.10 27.64 -3.23
C ALA A 371 8.04 26.62 -3.65
N ALA A 372 8.42 25.34 -3.67
CA ALA A 372 7.49 24.22 -3.83
C ALA A 372 6.22 24.46 -2.99
N ASP A 373 5.04 24.44 -3.62
CA ASP A 373 3.78 24.22 -2.89
C ASP A 373 3.93 22.99 -1.97
N GLY A 374 3.14 22.95 -0.88
CA GLY A 374 3.17 21.84 0.06
C GLY A 374 2.58 20.55 -0.50
N GLU A 375 1.87 19.78 0.31
CA GLU A 375 1.43 18.42 -0.01
C GLU A 375 -0.10 18.29 -0.01
N ILE A 376 -0.61 17.28 -0.72
CA ILE A 376 -1.99 16.83 -0.55
C ILE A 376 -2.04 15.74 0.52
N LEU A 377 -2.88 15.93 1.54
CA LEU A 377 -3.21 14.90 2.52
C LEU A 377 -4.65 14.44 2.32
N ALA A 378 -4.81 13.26 1.74
CA ALA A 378 -6.12 12.66 1.50
C ALA A 378 -6.31 11.44 2.41
N LYS A 379 -7.31 11.51 3.31
CA LYS A 379 -7.65 10.36 4.16
C LYS A 379 -8.33 9.24 3.34
N ARG A 380 -8.56 8.10 3.99
CA ARG A 380 -9.00 6.88 3.31
C ARG A 380 -10.32 7.07 2.58
N GLY A 381 -10.46 6.42 1.43
CA GLY A 381 -11.68 6.54 0.61
C GLY A 381 -11.76 7.79 -0.26
N PHE A 382 -10.70 8.60 -0.33
CA PHE A 382 -10.67 9.77 -1.20
C PHE A 382 -10.89 9.41 -2.67
N TRP A 383 -11.77 10.16 -3.32
CA TRP A 383 -12.17 9.95 -4.70
C TRP A 383 -12.24 11.30 -5.44
N PRO A 384 -11.16 11.74 -6.10
CA PRO A 384 -11.24 12.82 -7.06
C PRO A 384 -11.98 12.32 -8.32
N GLY A 385 -13.09 12.96 -8.65
CA GLY A 385 -13.88 12.63 -9.84
C GLY A 385 -13.11 12.84 -11.14
N LEU A 386 -13.76 12.53 -12.27
CA LEU A 386 -13.15 12.68 -13.58
C LEU A 386 -12.70 14.12 -13.82
N CYS A 387 -11.51 14.32 -14.37
CA CYS A 387 -10.98 15.64 -14.75
C CYS A 387 -10.99 16.67 -13.62
N THR A 388 -10.73 16.27 -12.38
CA THR A 388 -10.56 17.24 -11.28
C THR A 388 -9.15 17.80 -11.23
N SER A 389 -9.00 19.10 -11.03
CA SER A 389 -7.70 19.72 -10.75
C SER A 389 -7.67 20.25 -9.33
N VAL A 390 -6.65 19.90 -8.53
CA VAL A 390 -6.58 20.25 -7.10
C VAL A 390 -5.32 21.06 -6.83
N LYS A 391 -5.49 22.21 -6.16
CA LYS A 391 -4.38 23.06 -5.73
C LYS A 391 -3.72 22.53 -4.44
N HIS A 392 -2.39 22.44 -4.46
CA HIS A 392 -1.57 22.23 -3.25
C HIS A 392 -1.43 23.55 -2.47
N SER A 393 -1.36 23.56 -1.13
CA SER A 393 -1.59 22.43 -0.22
C SER A 393 -3.08 22.22 0.04
N SER A 394 -3.53 20.97 0.11
CA SER A 394 -4.93 20.67 0.44
C SER A 394 -5.06 19.42 1.30
N SER A 395 -6.09 19.38 2.16
CA SER A 395 -6.44 18.19 2.95
C SER A 395 -7.90 17.81 2.80
N PHE A 396 -8.15 16.50 2.82
CA PHE A 396 -9.47 15.91 2.63
C PHE A 396 -9.74 14.83 3.68
N ALA A 397 -10.87 14.96 4.38
CA ALA A 397 -11.42 13.98 5.31
C ALA A 397 -11.79 12.66 4.61
N SER A 398 -12.04 11.62 5.41
CA SER A 398 -12.30 10.28 4.89
C SER A 398 -13.51 10.27 3.97
N PHE A 399 -13.43 9.52 2.87
CA PHE A 399 -14.50 9.35 1.89
C PHE A 399 -14.98 10.67 1.28
N THR A 400 -14.07 11.63 1.06
CA THR A 400 -14.38 12.83 0.28
C THR A 400 -14.41 12.52 -1.23
N LEU A 401 -15.53 12.82 -1.88
CA LEU A 401 -15.72 12.77 -3.32
C LEU A 401 -15.63 14.19 -3.90
N LEU A 402 -14.73 14.43 -4.85
CA LEU A 402 -14.71 15.67 -5.61
C LEU A 402 -15.53 15.49 -6.89
N SER A 403 -16.51 16.36 -7.12
CA SER A 403 -17.16 16.45 -8.43
C SER A 403 -16.16 16.85 -9.51
N LYS A 404 -16.43 16.52 -10.77
CA LYS A 404 -15.63 17.02 -11.90
C LYS A 404 -15.59 18.56 -11.91
N SER A 405 -14.44 19.15 -11.59
CA SER A 405 -14.16 20.58 -11.71
C SER A 405 -12.69 20.91 -11.43
N ASP A 406 -12.28 22.12 -11.76
CA ASP A 406 -11.07 22.74 -11.23
C ASP A 406 -11.33 23.27 -9.81
N TYR A 407 -10.40 23.03 -8.89
CA TYR A 407 -10.38 23.52 -7.51
C TYR A 407 -9.14 24.40 -7.31
N PRO A 408 -9.23 25.70 -7.63
CA PRO A 408 -8.06 26.56 -7.80
C PRO A 408 -7.42 27.03 -6.48
N TYR A 409 -8.05 26.77 -5.34
CA TYR A 409 -7.62 27.25 -4.03
C TYR A 409 -7.22 26.08 -3.12
N GLU A 410 -6.33 26.38 -2.15
CA GLU A 410 -6.00 25.48 -1.06
C GLU A 410 -7.26 25.17 -0.24
N MET A 411 -7.54 23.90 0.02
CA MET A 411 -8.73 23.44 0.73
C MET A 411 -8.38 22.61 1.96
N ASN A 412 -9.18 22.75 3.02
CA ASN A 412 -9.17 21.90 4.20
C ASN A 412 -10.58 21.35 4.42
N ILE A 413 -10.92 20.28 3.70
CA ILE A 413 -12.24 19.65 3.78
C ILE A 413 -12.28 18.71 4.98
N THR A 414 -12.93 19.15 6.06
CA THR A 414 -13.01 18.41 7.34
C THR A 414 -14.24 17.53 7.49
N LEU A 415 -15.24 17.70 6.61
CA LEU A 415 -16.49 16.94 6.66
C LEU A 415 -16.33 15.60 5.91
N PRO A 416 -16.40 14.44 6.60
CA PRO A 416 -16.19 13.14 5.98
C PRO A 416 -17.43 12.70 5.19
N PHE A 417 -17.27 11.67 4.36
CA PHE A 417 -18.34 11.12 3.53
C PHE A 417 -19.01 12.17 2.64
N SER A 418 -18.28 13.21 2.26
CA SER A 418 -18.84 14.39 1.60
C SER A 418 -18.71 14.34 0.08
N LEU A 419 -19.59 15.07 -0.60
CA LEU A 419 -19.40 15.52 -1.97
C LEU A 419 -18.99 16.99 -1.94
N VAL A 420 -17.86 17.31 -2.57
CA VAL A 420 -17.38 18.68 -2.74
C VAL A 420 -17.58 19.07 -4.21
N ASN A 421 -18.30 20.17 -4.43
CA ASN A 421 -18.64 20.69 -5.74
C ASN A 421 -18.16 22.13 -5.88
N ASN A 422 -17.54 22.47 -7.01
CA ASN A 422 -17.23 23.86 -7.32
C ASN A 422 -18.36 24.46 -8.17
N ASN A 423 -19.18 25.32 -7.55
CA ASN A 423 -20.28 25.99 -8.22
C ASN A 423 -19.81 27.30 -8.86
N LEU A 424 -19.35 27.20 -10.11
CA LEU A 424 -18.86 28.34 -10.89
C LEU A 424 -19.91 29.44 -11.11
N ALA A 425 -21.20 29.08 -11.20
CA ALA A 425 -22.25 30.05 -11.49
C ALA A 425 -22.54 30.99 -10.32
N LYS A 426 -22.33 30.53 -9.09
CA LYS A 426 -22.53 31.32 -7.86
C LYS A 426 -21.23 31.83 -7.26
N ASP A 427 -20.10 31.43 -7.82
CA ASP A 427 -18.79 31.57 -7.17
C ASP A 427 -18.85 31.06 -5.72
N GLU A 428 -19.20 29.78 -5.55
CA GLU A 428 -19.30 29.12 -4.24
C GLU A 428 -18.62 27.75 -4.29
N LEU A 429 -17.93 27.36 -3.23
CA LEU A 429 -17.58 25.96 -2.98
C LEU A 429 -18.76 25.33 -2.22
N GLU A 430 -19.36 24.29 -2.76
CA GLU A 430 -20.48 23.57 -2.13
C GLU A 430 -19.98 22.26 -1.52
N ILE A 431 -20.33 22.01 -0.27
CA ILE A 431 -20.03 20.75 0.41
C ILE A 431 -21.35 20.14 0.88
N MET A 432 -21.60 18.90 0.46
CA MET A 432 -22.69 18.07 0.97
C MET A 432 -22.09 17.01 1.90
N PRO A 433 -22.10 17.23 3.23
CA PRO A 433 -21.65 16.24 4.19
C PRO A 433 -22.55 15.00 4.17
N ALA A 434 -22.01 13.84 4.58
CA ALA A 434 -22.71 12.56 4.58
C ALA A 434 -23.36 12.15 3.23
N TYR A 435 -22.89 12.70 2.10
CA TYR A 435 -23.36 12.41 0.76
C TYR A 435 -23.38 10.90 0.47
N TRP A 436 -22.30 10.19 0.81
CA TRP A 436 -22.22 8.76 0.53
C TRP A 436 -23.31 7.98 1.27
N TRP A 437 -23.62 8.34 2.52
CA TRP A 437 -24.65 7.68 3.30
C TRP A 437 -26.05 7.96 2.77
N MET A 438 -26.34 9.21 2.41
CA MET A 438 -27.66 9.62 1.96
C MET A 438 -27.97 9.22 0.50
N TYR A 439 -26.96 9.16 -0.37
CA TYR A 439 -27.19 9.03 -1.82
C TYR A 439 -26.41 7.91 -2.49
N ASN A 440 -25.42 7.31 -1.83
CA ASN A 440 -24.55 6.31 -2.45
C ASN A 440 -24.13 5.16 -1.50
N THR A 441 -25.06 4.74 -0.64
CA THR A 441 -24.87 3.67 0.34
C THR A 441 -24.47 2.35 -0.32
N TYR A 442 -24.99 2.11 -1.53
CA TYR A 442 -24.61 1.00 -2.40
C TYR A 442 -23.09 0.90 -2.59
N ALA A 443 -22.44 2.01 -2.96
CA ALA A 443 -21.01 2.00 -3.22
C ALA A 443 -20.19 1.77 -1.94
N MET A 444 -20.60 2.35 -0.81
CA MET A 444 -19.93 2.13 0.48
C MET A 444 -19.92 0.66 0.86
N ALA A 445 -21.10 0.02 0.92
CA ALA A 445 -21.22 -1.37 1.34
C ALA A 445 -20.50 -2.32 0.35
N ARG A 446 -20.60 -2.04 -0.96
CA ARG A 446 -19.90 -2.83 -1.99
C ARG A 446 -18.38 -2.74 -1.85
N ASN A 447 -17.85 -1.54 -1.61
CA ASN A 447 -16.40 -1.31 -1.61
C ASN A 447 -15.71 -2.08 -0.47
N THR A 448 -16.27 -2.12 0.74
CA THR A 448 -15.71 -2.92 1.84
C THR A 448 -15.62 -4.42 1.48
N SER A 449 -16.69 -5.00 0.93
CA SER A 449 -16.68 -6.41 0.48
C SER A 449 -15.66 -6.63 -0.64
N LYS A 450 -15.58 -5.68 -1.58
CA LYS A 450 -14.66 -5.71 -2.72
C LYS A 450 -13.19 -5.72 -2.28
N TYR A 451 -12.81 -4.87 -1.32
CA TYR A 451 -11.44 -4.82 -0.82
C TYR A 451 -11.05 -6.13 -0.13
N ARG A 452 -11.93 -6.69 0.73
CA ARG A 452 -11.70 -8.00 1.36
C ARG A 452 -11.52 -9.13 0.34
N LYS A 453 -12.32 -9.16 -0.73
CA LYS A 453 -12.21 -10.15 -1.81
C LYS A 453 -10.95 -9.98 -2.68
N ARG A 454 -10.42 -8.76 -2.77
CA ARG A 454 -9.21 -8.43 -3.55
C ARG A 454 -7.92 -8.69 -2.80
N ASP A 455 -7.95 -8.70 -1.47
CA ASP A 455 -6.80 -9.02 -0.63
C ASP A 455 -6.45 -10.51 -0.74
N LYS A 456 -5.62 -10.84 -1.73
CA LYS A 456 -5.17 -12.20 -2.03
C LYS A 456 -3.84 -12.56 -1.37
N ARG A 457 -3.27 -11.64 -0.59
CA ARG A 457 -2.03 -11.87 0.15
C ARG A 457 -2.14 -13.11 1.02
N LYS A 458 -1.11 -13.95 0.99
CA LYS A 458 -0.89 -15.07 1.93
C LYS A 458 -0.16 -14.57 3.15
N ARG A 459 0.86 -13.73 2.95
CA ARG A 459 1.59 -13.05 4.01
C ARG A 459 0.95 -11.68 4.27
N LYS A 460 0.37 -11.50 5.46
CA LYS A 460 -0.27 -10.24 5.86
C LYS A 460 0.51 -9.59 6.99
N ILE A 461 1.67 -9.03 6.67
CA ILE A 461 2.51 -8.30 7.64
C ILE A 461 1.79 -7.00 8.07
N GLN A 462 1.40 -6.16 7.11
CA GLN A 462 0.53 -5.04 7.39
C GLN A 462 -0.91 -5.53 7.54
N ASN A 463 -1.46 -5.39 8.75
CA ASN A 463 -2.89 -5.53 8.98
C ASN A 463 -3.61 -4.28 8.45
N VAL A 464 -4.77 -4.46 7.81
CA VAL A 464 -5.51 -3.37 7.14
C VAL A 464 -6.98 -3.38 7.56
N GLU A 465 -7.46 -2.24 8.04
CA GLU A 465 -8.89 -2.02 8.30
C GLU A 465 -9.60 -1.59 7.02
N PHE A 466 -10.55 -2.41 6.56
CA PHE A 466 -11.36 -2.19 5.35
C PHE A 466 -12.80 -1.76 5.65
N ASP A 467 -13.25 -1.82 6.91
CA ASP A 467 -14.58 -1.30 7.27
C ASP A 467 -14.62 0.20 7.07
N THR A 468 -15.64 0.68 6.38
CA THR A 468 -15.89 2.09 6.16
C THR A 468 -16.08 2.85 7.47
N TYR A 469 -16.84 2.28 8.41
CA TYR A 469 -17.05 2.82 9.75
C TYR A 469 -16.02 2.22 10.71
N ALA A 470 -14.99 3.00 10.99
CA ALA A 470 -13.92 2.65 11.91
C ALA A 470 -13.47 3.89 12.70
N PRO A 471 -12.68 3.73 13.78
CA PRO A 471 -12.41 4.81 14.72
C PRO A 471 -12.01 6.14 14.09
N ASP A 472 -11.02 6.15 13.19
CA ASP A 472 -10.55 7.34 12.49
C ASP A 472 -11.65 8.13 11.76
N SER A 473 -12.54 7.44 11.04
CA SER A 473 -13.64 8.04 10.30
C SER A 473 -14.79 8.46 11.22
N MET A 474 -14.98 7.77 12.34
CA MET A 474 -16.07 8.05 13.28
C MET A 474 -15.71 9.21 14.21
N ASP A 475 -14.43 9.38 14.53
CA ASP A 475 -13.90 10.62 15.13
C ASP A 475 -14.18 11.82 14.21
N GLU A 476 -13.93 11.70 12.90
CA GLU A 476 -14.26 12.76 11.94
C GLU A 476 -15.77 13.04 11.86
N VAL A 477 -16.61 12.01 11.96
CA VAL A 477 -18.08 12.15 11.96
C VAL A 477 -18.55 12.89 13.21
N ALA A 478 -18.01 12.56 14.38
CA ALA A 478 -18.31 13.25 15.63
C ALA A 478 -17.89 14.73 15.57
N ALA A 479 -16.66 15.00 15.10
CA ALA A 479 -16.17 16.36 14.91
C ALA A 479 -17.01 17.16 13.88
N ALA A 480 -17.46 16.50 12.80
CA ALA A 480 -18.32 17.12 11.80
C ALA A 480 -19.68 17.52 12.37
N ARG A 481 -20.27 16.74 13.29
CA ARG A 481 -21.53 17.12 13.97
C ARG A 481 -21.34 18.41 14.78
N GLU A 482 -20.22 18.57 15.47
CA GLU A 482 -19.90 19.82 16.19
C GLU A 482 -19.75 21.02 15.25
N LEU A 483 -19.09 20.84 14.10
CA LEU A 483 -19.00 21.90 13.09
C LEU A 483 -20.37 22.29 12.53
N LEU A 484 -21.25 21.30 12.25
CA LEU A 484 -22.61 21.58 11.78
C LEU A 484 -23.44 22.33 12.83
N ARG A 485 -23.31 22.01 14.12
CA ARG A 485 -23.95 22.77 15.21
C ARG A 485 -23.49 24.23 15.19
N LEU A 486 -22.18 24.45 15.18
CA LEU A 486 -21.60 25.78 15.19
C LEU A 486 -22.04 26.62 13.97
N TRP A 487 -21.93 26.07 12.76
CA TRP A 487 -22.29 26.80 11.54
C TRP A 487 -23.80 27.05 11.44
N THR A 488 -24.63 26.12 11.93
CA THR A 488 -26.09 26.32 11.98
C THR A 488 -26.47 27.44 12.94
N ALA A 489 -25.88 27.47 14.14
CA ALA A 489 -26.10 28.54 15.11
C ALA A 489 -25.68 29.91 14.55
N LYS A 490 -24.50 29.99 13.93
CA LYS A 490 -24.01 31.21 13.27
C LYS A 490 -24.96 31.69 12.16
N ALA A 491 -25.44 30.77 11.33
CA ALA A 491 -26.39 31.08 10.27
C ALA A 491 -27.73 31.60 10.83
N TYR A 492 -28.23 30.98 11.90
CA TYR A 492 -29.46 31.39 12.57
C TYR A 492 -29.36 32.78 13.21
N ILE A 493 -28.29 33.02 14.00
CA ILE A 493 -28.03 34.33 14.64
C ILE A 493 -27.97 35.43 13.58
N LYS A 494 -27.23 35.19 12.50
CA LYS A 494 -27.11 36.13 11.38
C LYS A 494 -28.44 36.37 10.68
N ALA A 495 -29.23 35.33 10.42
CA ALA A 495 -30.54 35.45 9.77
C ALA A 495 -31.54 36.26 10.61
N ASN A 496 -31.39 36.25 11.94
CA ASN A 496 -32.24 36.98 12.87
C ASN A 496 -31.67 38.35 13.30
N GLY A 497 -30.54 38.79 12.73
CA GLY A 497 -29.93 40.08 13.05
C GLY A 497 -29.41 40.19 14.49
N ILE A 498 -29.09 39.06 15.12
CA ILE A 498 -28.57 38.99 16.49
C ILE A 498 -27.04 39.19 16.46
N ASP A 499 -26.49 39.90 17.45
CA ASP A 499 -25.03 40.04 17.58
C ASP A 499 -24.39 38.74 18.07
N ILE A 500 -23.51 38.16 17.25
CA ILE A 500 -22.80 36.91 17.55
C ILE A 500 -21.92 37.02 18.80
N ASN A 501 -21.40 38.21 19.12
CA ASN A 501 -20.56 38.43 20.29
C ASN A 501 -21.32 38.28 21.62
N SER A 502 -22.65 38.16 21.56
CA SER A 502 -23.50 37.88 22.72
C SER A 502 -23.50 36.40 23.13
N TYR A 503 -22.88 35.52 22.34
CA TYR A 503 -22.79 34.09 22.60
C TYR A 503 -21.33 33.69 22.81
N ASP A 504 -21.06 32.89 23.84
CA ASP A 504 -19.81 32.14 23.93
C ASP A 504 -19.88 30.87 23.06
N ASP A 505 -18.74 30.19 22.88
CA ASP A 505 -18.67 28.99 22.04
C ASP A 505 -19.65 27.92 22.51
N LYS A 506 -19.77 27.71 23.83
CA LYS A 506 -20.69 26.71 24.38
C LYS A 506 -22.15 27.04 24.02
N ALA A 507 -22.56 28.28 24.21
CA ALA A 507 -23.91 28.74 23.89
C ALA A 507 -24.21 28.62 22.38
N LEU A 508 -23.22 28.83 21.50
CA LEU A 508 -23.37 28.57 20.06
C LEU A 508 -23.60 27.09 19.76
N HIS A 509 -22.81 26.19 20.37
CA HIS A 509 -22.98 24.75 20.18
C HIS A 509 -24.35 24.27 20.71
N ASP A 510 -24.77 24.73 21.89
CA ASP A 510 -26.06 24.38 22.49
C ASP A 510 -27.24 24.89 21.63
N LEU A 511 -27.15 26.13 21.11
CA LEU A 511 -28.15 26.68 20.18
C LEU A 511 -28.22 25.86 18.89
N GLY A 512 -27.06 25.57 18.30
CA GLY A 512 -26.95 24.80 17.06
C GLY A 512 -27.51 23.40 17.21
N LYS A 513 -27.22 22.74 18.34
CA LYS A 513 -27.77 21.44 18.71
C LYS A 513 -29.29 21.49 18.78
N ARG A 514 -29.86 22.41 19.56
CA ARG A 514 -31.31 22.58 19.70
C ARG A 514 -32.01 22.80 18.34
N LEU A 515 -31.42 23.63 17.48
CA LEU A 515 -31.96 23.87 16.13
C LEU A 515 -31.95 22.59 15.27
N LEU A 516 -30.85 21.84 15.31
CA LEU A 516 -30.68 20.62 14.52
C LEU A 516 -31.50 19.45 15.08
N ASP A 517 -31.73 19.39 16.39
CA ASP A 517 -32.50 18.32 17.02
C ASP A 517 -34.03 18.56 16.84
N ASP A 518 -34.50 19.80 16.99
CA ASP A 518 -35.94 20.08 17.15
C ASP A 518 -36.57 20.98 16.05
N GLU A 519 -35.78 21.69 15.24
CA GLU A 519 -36.30 22.75 14.33
C GLU A 519 -35.96 22.51 12.85
N MET A 520 -36.40 21.38 12.28
CA MET A 520 -36.12 21.00 10.88
C MET A 520 -36.41 22.12 9.86
N ASP A 521 -37.61 22.69 9.89
CA ASP A 521 -38.04 23.69 8.89
C ASP A 521 -37.23 24.98 9.00
N THR A 522 -36.90 25.40 10.24
CA THR A 522 -36.00 26.52 10.50
C THR A 522 -34.65 26.27 9.84
N VAL A 523 -34.00 25.13 10.12
CA VAL A 523 -32.66 24.82 9.60
C VAL A 523 -32.68 24.72 8.07
N LYS A 524 -33.70 24.10 7.48
CA LYS A 524 -33.84 23.99 6.02
C LYS A 524 -34.03 25.35 5.33
N GLY A 525 -34.57 26.34 6.04
CA GLY A 525 -34.68 27.71 5.57
C GLY A 525 -33.38 28.51 5.63
N LEU A 526 -32.36 28.05 6.36
CA LEU A 526 -31.09 28.76 6.52
C LEU A 526 -30.14 28.51 5.34
N VAL A 527 -29.35 29.54 5.01
CA VAL A 527 -28.16 29.39 4.16
C VAL A 527 -26.94 29.32 5.08
N ILE A 528 -26.37 28.12 5.18
CA ILE A 528 -25.27 27.82 6.09
C ILE A 528 -23.94 27.88 5.34
N PHE A 529 -23.00 28.65 5.88
CA PHE A 529 -21.65 28.77 5.35
C PHE A 529 -20.64 28.23 6.36
N ALA A 530 -19.59 27.59 5.85
CA ALA A 530 -18.47 27.09 6.62
C ALA A 530 -17.31 28.10 6.62
N ASP A 531 -16.63 28.19 7.77
CA ASP A 531 -15.45 29.02 7.97
C ASP A 531 -14.17 28.16 7.86
N ASN A 532 -13.05 28.75 7.40
CA ASN A 532 -11.71 28.12 7.36
C ASN A 532 -11.60 26.83 6.53
N VAL A 533 -12.43 26.67 5.50
CA VAL A 533 -12.43 25.48 4.62
C VAL A 533 -11.68 25.70 3.31
N GLU A 534 -11.68 26.91 2.76
CA GLU A 534 -10.98 27.25 1.53
C GLU A 534 -10.21 28.56 1.70
N LYS A 535 -8.99 28.64 1.17
CA LYS A 535 -8.16 29.85 1.19
C LYS A 535 -8.52 30.78 0.04
N SER A 536 -9.72 31.34 0.13
CA SER A 536 -10.26 32.30 -0.84
C SER A 536 -11.22 33.28 -0.14
N ASN A 537 -11.65 34.32 -0.85
CA ASN A 537 -12.76 35.18 -0.40
C ASN A 537 -14.14 34.56 -0.72
N ARG A 538 -14.14 33.38 -1.33
CA ARG A 538 -15.33 32.69 -1.80
C ARG A 538 -16.08 32.10 -0.63
N LYS A 539 -17.40 32.06 -0.73
CA LYS A 539 -18.22 31.42 0.30
C LYS A 539 -18.17 29.91 0.12
N VAL A 540 -18.05 29.20 1.25
CA VAL A 540 -18.16 27.73 1.29
C VAL A 540 -19.54 27.38 1.84
N ARG A 541 -20.43 26.92 0.98
CA ARG A 541 -21.82 26.61 1.32
C ARG A 541 -21.96 25.16 1.78
N ILE A 542 -22.63 24.96 2.90
CA ILE A 542 -23.03 23.62 3.37
C ILE A 542 -24.42 23.30 2.83
N LEU A 543 -24.54 22.17 2.14
CA LEU A 543 -25.80 21.66 1.62
C LEU A 543 -26.36 20.59 2.56
N LYS A 544 -27.68 20.62 2.79
CA LYS A 544 -28.42 19.59 3.56
C LYS A 544 -27.86 19.37 4.97
N ALA A 545 -27.57 20.47 5.69
CA ALA A 545 -26.96 20.42 7.01
C ALA A 545 -27.79 19.61 8.02
N TYR A 546 -29.11 19.76 8.00
CA TYR A 546 -30.03 19.01 8.86
C TYR A 546 -29.93 17.50 8.59
N GLU A 547 -30.12 17.09 7.33
CA GLU A 547 -30.07 15.67 6.95
C GLU A 547 -28.68 15.07 7.21
N ALA A 548 -27.62 15.81 6.91
CA ALA A 548 -26.25 15.36 7.14
C ALA A 548 -25.95 15.19 8.64
N TYR A 549 -26.44 16.08 9.49
CA TYR A 549 -26.32 15.95 10.95
C TYR A 549 -26.95 14.65 11.42
N HIS A 550 -28.21 14.37 11.07
CA HIS A 550 -28.87 13.12 11.47
C HIS A 550 -28.23 11.87 10.86
N ALA A 551 -27.80 11.92 9.60
CA ALA A 551 -27.07 10.83 8.95
C ALA A 551 -25.77 10.50 9.71
N TYR A 552 -25.04 11.49 10.19
CA TYR A 552 -23.87 11.28 11.04
C TYR A 552 -24.22 10.66 12.40
N GLY A 553 -25.38 11.01 12.99
CA GLY A 553 -25.88 10.35 14.20
C GLY A 553 -26.19 8.87 13.94
N ASP A 554 -26.86 8.56 12.83
CA ASP A 554 -27.16 7.17 12.43
C ASP A 554 -25.88 6.36 12.17
N MET A 555 -24.84 6.97 11.58
CA MET A 555 -23.54 6.33 11.41
C MET A 555 -22.93 5.91 12.75
N ILE A 556 -22.95 6.80 13.77
CA ILE A 556 -22.41 6.51 15.11
C ILE A 556 -23.19 5.35 15.75
N ILE A 557 -24.51 5.39 15.70
CA ILE A 557 -25.41 4.36 16.24
C ILE A 557 -25.16 3.02 15.57
N TYR A 558 -25.13 3.00 14.24
CA TYR A 558 -24.89 1.79 13.45
C TYR A 558 -23.48 1.22 13.67
N TYR A 559 -22.47 2.09 13.77
CA TYR A 559 -21.11 1.72 14.11
C TYR A 559 -21.02 1.05 15.49
N ALA A 560 -21.64 1.64 16.51
CA ALA A 560 -21.66 1.07 17.86
C ALA A 560 -22.39 -0.27 17.91
N ALA A 561 -23.59 -0.34 17.35
CA ALA A 561 -24.37 -1.58 17.31
C ALA A 561 -23.62 -2.72 16.61
N LYS A 562 -22.98 -2.47 15.46
CA LYS A 562 -22.19 -3.50 14.76
C LYS A 562 -21.05 -4.06 15.60
N ASN A 563 -20.32 -3.20 16.31
CA ASN A 563 -19.20 -3.65 17.14
C ASN A 563 -19.70 -4.38 18.39
N ILE A 564 -20.78 -3.90 19.03
CA ILE A 564 -21.43 -4.57 20.16
C ILE A 564 -21.86 -5.98 19.75
N VAL A 565 -22.63 -6.10 18.66
CA VAL A 565 -23.11 -7.39 18.16
C VAL A 565 -21.94 -8.32 17.83
N CYS A 566 -20.94 -7.83 17.11
CA CYS A 566 -19.78 -8.63 16.72
C CYS A 566 -19.01 -9.16 17.95
N CYS A 567 -18.70 -8.31 18.92
CA CYS A 567 -17.85 -8.69 20.06
C CYS A 567 -18.59 -9.58 21.08
N LEU A 568 -19.88 -9.31 21.35
CA LEU A 568 -20.68 -10.13 22.24
C LEU A 568 -20.95 -11.51 21.64
N LYS A 569 -21.31 -11.61 20.35
CA LYS A 569 -21.50 -12.91 19.68
C LYS A 569 -20.24 -13.76 19.62
N MET A 570 -19.08 -13.13 19.45
CA MET A 570 -17.80 -13.82 19.41
C MET A 570 -17.24 -14.13 20.81
N ASN A 571 -17.98 -13.82 21.90
CA ASN A 571 -17.55 -13.95 23.29
C ASN A 571 -16.17 -13.31 23.54
N ARG A 572 -15.91 -12.16 22.91
CA ARG A 572 -14.63 -11.44 23.06
C ARG A 572 -14.55 -10.66 24.37
N ILE A 573 -15.70 -10.32 24.94
CA ILE A 573 -15.84 -9.62 26.22
C ILE A 573 -17.21 -9.94 26.80
N SER A 574 -17.34 -9.99 28.14
CA SER A 574 -18.64 -10.11 28.79
C SER A 574 -19.34 -8.76 28.88
N VAL A 575 -20.67 -8.76 29.02
CA VAL A 575 -21.45 -7.52 29.19
C VAL A 575 -21.03 -6.77 30.46
N ALA A 576 -20.76 -7.50 31.55
CA ALA A 576 -20.33 -6.92 32.82
C ALA A 576 -18.97 -6.24 32.68
N ASP A 577 -17.98 -6.91 32.07
CA ASP A 577 -16.64 -6.36 31.86
C ASP A 577 -16.69 -5.14 30.93
N LEU A 578 -17.50 -5.19 29.87
CA LEU A 578 -17.69 -4.06 28.96
C LEU A 578 -18.13 -2.80 29.72
N PHE A 579 -19.17 -2.90 30.55
CA PHE A 579 -19.68 -1.74 31.28
C PHE A 579 -18.75 -1.29 32.42
N GLU A 580 -18.04 -2.20 33.07
CA GLU A 580 -17.04 -1.84 34.08
C GLU A 580 -15.86 -1.09 33.46
N ASP A 581 -15.34 -1.57 32.33
CA ASP A 581 -14.21 -0.95 31.64
C ASP A 581 -14.56 0.40 31.04
N LEU A 582 -15.77 0.56 30.49
CA LEU A 582 -16.25 1.85 29.97
C LEU A 582 -16.24 2.94 31.04
N LYS A 583 -16.50 2.61 32.31
CA LYS A 583 -16.47 3.57 33.43
C LYS A 583 -15.06 4.11 33.74
N ARG A 584 -14.00 3.44 33.27
CA ARG A 584 -12.60 3.79 33.51
C ARG A 584 -11.90 4.37 32.29
N ARG A 585 -12.58 4.44 31.15
CA ARG A 585 -12.01 4.86 29.86
C ARG A 585 -12.52 6.22 29.43
N SER A 586 -11.73 6.89 28.61
CA SER A 586 -12.07 8.16 27.95
C SER A 586 -11.90 8.02 26.44
N GLN A 587 -12.54 8.91 25.66
CA GLN A 587 -12.31 8.95 24.22
C GLN A 587 -10.83 9.28 23.94
N GLU A 588 -10.23 8.57 22.99
CA GLU A 588 -8.89 8.81 22.47
C GLU A 588 -9.00 9.05 20.94
N GLU A 589 -8.13 9.88 20.39
CA GLU A 589 -8.04 10.09 18.93
C GLU A 589 -7.42 8.86 18.26
N TRP A 590 -7.92 8.49 17.08
CA TRP A 590 -7.39 7.38 16.30
C TRP A 590 -6.66 7.81 15.02
N LEU A 591 -5.50 7.21 14.80
CA LEU A 591 -4.63 7.47 13.66
C LEU A 591 -4.60 6.28 12.71
N ASN A 592 -4.52 6.57 11.41
CA ASN A 592 -4.31 5.58 10.36
C ASN A 592 -2.81 5.43 10.08
N MET A 593 -2.21 4.36 10.60
CA MET A 593 -0.80 3.99 10.46
C MET A 593 -0.64 3.00 9.31
N GLY A 594 -0.72 3.50 8.07
CA GLY A 594 -0.48 2.67 6.87
C GLY A 594 -1.60 1.68 6.53
N GLY A 595 -2.83 1.94 6.97
CA GLY A 595 -3.99 1.04 6.82
C GLY A 595 -4.41 0.36 8.12
N GLN A 596 -3.54 0.34 9.13
CA GLN A 596 -3.86 -0.13 10.48
C GLN A 596 -4.26 1.05 11.37
N LEU A 597 -5.36 0.92 12.11
CA LEU A 597 -5.81 1.97 13.03
C LEU A 597 -5.26 1.73 14.44
N MET A 598 -4.75 2.79 15.06
CA MET A 598 -4.17 2.78 16.41
C MET A 598 -4.60 4.05 17.16
N SER A 599 -4.73 4.01 18.48
CA SER A 599 -4.95 5.24 19.25
C SER A 599 -3.70 6.11 19.23
N SER A 600 -3.87 7.43 19.33
CA SER A 600 -2.76 8.39 19.36
C SER A 600 -1.78 8.09 20.50
N LYS A 601 -2.32 7.65 21.66
CA LYS A 601 -1.54 7.22 22.82
C LYS A 601 -0.67 5.99 22.51
N ASP A 602 -1.20 4.99 21.81
CA ASP A 602 -0.42 3.81 21.42
C ASP A 602 0.67 4.17 20.41
N VAL A 603 0.41 5.10 19.50
CA VAL A 603 1.43 5.61 18.57
C VAL A 603 2.53 6.38 19.31
N ASP A 604 2.17 7.19 20.30
CA ASP A 604 3.15 7.91 21.13
C ASP A 604 3.98 6.96 22.01
N ASN A 605 3.35 5.91 22.56
CA ASN A 605 4.05 4.85 23.29
C ASN A 605 5.02 4.09 22.37
N LEU A 606 4.59 3.70 21.18
CA LEU A 606 5.45 3.07 20.17
C LEU A 606 6.67 3.94 19.86
N ARG A 607 6.46 5.23 19.57
CA ARG A 607 7.54 6.19 19.31
C ARG A 607 8.47 6.32 20.52
N GLY A 608 7.91 6.37 21.72
CA GLY A 608 8.67 6.39 22.98
C GLY A 608 9.55 5.15 23.13
N ASP A 609 9.00 3.97 22.87
CA ASP A 609 9.72 2.70 22.99
C ASP A 609 10.85 2.55 21.96
N ILE A 610 10.66 3.05 20.73
CA ILE A 610 11.73 3.13 19.72
C ILE A 610 12.86 4.05 20.19
N LYS A 611 12.50 5.25 20.68
CA LYS A 611 13.47 6.25 21.18
C LYS A 611 14.25 5.76 22.38
N ASN A 612 13.59 5.06 23.30
CA ASN A 612 14.19 4.51 24.51
C ASN A 612 14.95 3.20 24.26
N GLY A 613 15.00 2.70 23.02
CA GLY A 613 15.69 1.47 22.66
C GLY A 613 15.04 0.20 23.22
N ILE A 614 13.74 0.25 23.55
CA ILE A 614 12.93 -0.93 23.90
C ILE A 614 12.65 -1.73 22.63
N LEU A 615 12.26 -1.06 21.54
CA LEU A 615 12.14 -1.65 20.21
C LEU A 615 13.43 -1.34 19.43
N LYS A 616 14.18 -2.40 19.06
CA LYS A 616 15.57 -2.27 18.56
C LYS A 616 15.73 -2.66 17.10
N SER A 617 14.71 -3.29 16.52
CA SER A 617 14.70 -3.77 15.14
C SER A 617 13.35 -3.50 14.49
N TRP A 618 13.29 -3.59 13.15
CA TRP A 618 12.01 -3.53 12.43
C TRP A 618 11.09 -4.71 12.81
N ASP A 619 11.64 -5.88 13.08
CA ASP A 619 10.88 -7.03 13.58
C ASP A 619 10.20 -6.72 14.94
N ASP A 620 10.91 -6.09 15.89
CA ASP A 620 10.31 -5.68 17.17
C ASP A 620 9.16 -4.67 16.97
N ILE A 621 9.30 -3.76 16.01
CA ILE A 621 8.28 -2.76 15.66
C ILE A 621 7.07 -3.44 15.02
N HIS A 622 7.30 -4.38 14.10
CA HIS A 622 6.23 -5.15 13.45
C HIS A 622 5.49 -6.05 14.44
N ASP A 623 6.21 -6.69 15.37
CA ASP A 623 5.61 -7.45 16.48
C ASP A 623 4.73 -6.56 17.37
N ARG A 624 5.14 -5.30 17.60
CA ARG A 624 4.30 -4.33 18.32
C ARG A 624 3.04 -3.97 17.52
N TYR A 625 3.13 -3.77 16.21
CA TYR A 625 1.94 -3.55 15.38
C TYR A 625 0.97 -4.73 15.46
N ASP A 626 1.49 -5.95 15.39
CA ASP A 626 0.68 -7.17 15.51
C ASP A 626 0.03 -7.30 16.89
N MET A 627 0.76 -6.96 17.96
CA MET A 627 0.21 -6.92 19.31
C MET A 627 -0.97 -5.95 19.40
N LEU A 628 -0.82 -4.73 18.88
CA LEU A 628 -1.89 -3.72 18.88
C LEU A 628 -3.09 -4.20 18.04
N TRP A 629 -2.83 -4.82 16.89
CA TRP A 629 -3.88 -5.37 16.03
C TRP A 629 -4.70 -6.48 16.71
N ARG A 630 -4.07 -7.33 17.53
CA ARG A 630 -4.79 -8.39 18.28
C ARG A 630 -5.80 -7.81 19.29
N HIS A 631 -5.49 -6.67 19.88
CA HIS A 631 -6.38 -5.96 20.83
C HIS A 631 -7.39 -5.05 20.11
N TYR A 632 -7.09 -4.64 18.88
CA TYR A 632 -7.88 -3.69 18.11
C TYR A 632 -9.39 -3.95 18.09
N PRO A 633 -9.92 -5.18 17.93
CA PRO A 633 -11.37 -5.36 17.88
C PRO A 633 -12.10 -4.99 19.17
N VAL A 634 -11.46 -5.18 20.33
CA VAL A 634 -12.05 -4.81 21.63
C VAL A 634 -11.87 -3.31 21.87
N GLU A 635 -10.71 -2.74 21.51
CA GLU A 635 -10.48 -1.29 21.58
C GLU A 635 -11.44 -0.51 20.64
N LYS A 636 -11.70 -1.04 19.44
CA LYS A 636 -12.70 -0.53 18.49
C LYS A 636 -14.11 -0.51 19.11
N LEU A 637 -14.46 -1.56 19.87
CA LEU A 637 -15.73 -1.62 20.61
C LEU A 637 -15.80 -0.54 21.69
N TYR A 638 -14.78 -0.38 22.54
CA TYR A 638 -14.79 0.66 23.58
C TYR A 638 -14.94 2.05 22.95
N HIS A 639 -14.16 2.33 21.90
CA HIS A 639 -14.29 3.57 21.14
C HIS A 639 -15.73 3.78 20.64
N ALA A 640 -16.35 2.75 20.05
CA ALA A 640 -17.71 2.84 19.54
C ALA A 640 -18.75 3.11 20.64
N CYS A 641 -18.63 2.44 21.79
CA CYS A 641 -19.49 2.66 22.94
C CYS A 641 -19.31 4.05 23.57
N LEU A 642 -18.08 4.57 23.64
CA LEU A 642 -17.80 5.90 24.15
C LEU A 642 -18.41 6.99 23.25
N LEU A 643 -18.23 6.89 21.93
CA LEU A 643 -18.88 7.79 20.98
C LEU A 643 -20.41 7.70 21.06
N LEU A 644 -20.96 6.50 21.19
CA LEU A 644 -22.39 6.31 21.38
C LEU A 644 -22.90 7.00 22.64
N SER A 645 -22.20 6.87 23.76
CA SER A 645 -22.60 7.51 25.02
C SER A 645 -22.61 9.03 24.91
N LEU A 646 -21.63 9.61 24.20
CA LEU A 646 -21.59 11.04 23.90
C LEU A 646 -22.76 11.47 23.01
N GLU A 647 -23.08 10.67 21.98
CA GLU A 647 -24.20 10.94 21.08
C GLU A 647 -25.55 10.85 21.79
N MET A 648 -25.75 9.84 22.63
CA MET A 648 -27.01 9.61 23.36
C MET A 648 -27.15 10.51 24.60
N GLY A 649 -26.06 11.12 25.08
CA GLY A 649 -26.05 11.93 26.29
C GLY A 649 -26.28 11.14 27.59
N ARG A 650 -26.16 9.81 27.53
CA ARG A 650 -26.36 8.89 28.67
C ARG A 650 -25.48 7.63 28.51
N PRO A 651 -25.23 6.87 29.58
CA PRO A 651 -24.47 5.63 29.52
C PRO A 651 -25.03 4.62 28.49
N VAL A 652 -24.14 3.82 27.88
CA VAL A 652 -24.54 2.77 26.92
C VAL A 652 -25.46 1.74 27.57
N GLU A 653 -25.22 1.41 28.85
CA GLU A 653 -26.08 0.50 29.64
C GLU A 653 -27.57 0.91 29.62
N ASP A 654 -27.87 2.20 29.53
CA ASP A 654 -29.23 2.74 29.57
C ASP A 654 -29.93 2.81 28.21
N CYS A 655 -29.20 2.60 27.11
CA CYS A 655 -29.70 2.82 25.75
C CYS A 655 -29.37 1.68 24.78
N ILE A 656 -28.62 0.66 25.20
CA ILE A 656 -28.13 -0.41 24.32
C ILE A 656 -29.24 -1.12 23.54
N VAL A 657 -30.39 -1.40 24.16
CA VAL A 657 -31.51 -2.07 23.49
C VAL A 657 -32.13 -1.18 22.41
N GLU A 658 -32.36 0.10 22.73
CA GLU A 658 -32.86 1.11 21.78
C GLU A 658 -31.92 1.29 20.59
N VAL A 659 -30.61 1.30 20.85
CA VAL A 659 -29.57 1.41 19.83
C VAL A 659 -29.55 0.19 18.91
N LEU A 660 -29.73 -1.01 19.47
CA LEU A 660 -29.83 -2.24 18.69
C LEU A 660 -31.10 -2.27 17.82
N ASP A 661 -32.23 -1.82 18.34
CA ASP A 661 -33.47 -1.65 17.56
C ASP A 661 -33.28 -0.66 16.39
N ARG A 662 -32.74 0.53 16.69
CA ARG A 662 -32.47 1.53 15.67
C ARG A 662 -31.46 1.06 14.62
N ALA A 663 -30.47 0.27 15.02
CA ALA A 663 -29.51 -0.30 14.08
C ALA A 663 -30.14 -1.33 13.12
N VAL A 664 -31.15 -2.08 13.57
CA VAL A 664 -31.94 -2.97 12.70
C VAL A 664 -32.70 -2.16 11.65
N ASP A 665 -33.33 -1.05 12.05
CA ASP A 665 -34.04 -0.17 11.12
C ASP A 665 -33.08 0.47 10.12
N ILE A 666 -31.94 1.00 10.60
CA ILE A 666 -30.88 1.50 9.71
C ILE A 666 -30.40 0.42 8.74
N GLN A 667 -30.20 -0.83 9.19
CA GLN A 667 -29.78 -1.92 8.30
C GLN A 667 -30.83 -2.24 7.22
N ARG A 668 -32.12 -2.20 7.58
CA ARG A 668 -33.23 -2.37 6.61
C ARG A 668 -33.23 -1.24 5.60
N ASP A 669 -33.06 -0.01 6.05
CA ASP A 669 -32.98 1.16 5.17
C ASP A 669 -31.78 1.07 4.23
N ILE A 670 -30.60 0.67 4.73
CA ILE A 670 -29.41 0.42 3.89
C ILE A 670 -29.73 -0.62 2.82
N CYS A 671 -30.38 -1.73 3.19
CA CYS A 671 -30.76 -2.79 2.25
C CYS A 671 -31.71 -2.27 1.15
N GLU A 672 -32.70 -1.48 1.53
CA GLU A 672 -33.64 -0.87 0.60
C GLU A 672 -32.95 0.16 -0.30
N GLN A 673 -32.12 1.06 0.25
CA GLN A 673 -31.40 2.07 -0.52
C GLN A 673 -30.41 1.46 -1.51
N VAL A 674 -29.77 0.34 -1.17
CA VAL A 674 -28.93 -0.42 -2.10
C VAL A 674 -29.73 -0.90 -3.30
N TYR A 675 -30.94 -1.43 -3.07
CA TYR A 675 -31.84 -1.86 -4.13
C TYR A 675 -32.33 -0.68 -4.98
N LEU A 676 -32.84 0.37 -4.34
CA LEU A 676 -33.37 1.57 -5.02
C LEU A 676 -32.27 2.30 -5.82
N SER A 677 -31.05 2.40 -5.27
CA SER A 677 -29.92 3.02 -5.96
C SER A 677 -29.58 2.28 -7.25
N ARG A 678 -29.53 0.94 -7.21
CA ARG A 678 -29.28 0.15 -8.42
C ARG A 678 -30.46 0.18 -9.38
N LYS A 679 -31.70 0.18 -8.88
CA LYS A 679 -32.92 0.27 -9.71
C LYS A 679 -32.97 1.55 -10.56
N LYS A 680 -32.49 2.68 -10.03
CA LYS A 680 -32.37 3.94 -10.79
C LYS A 680 -31.57 3.79 -12.09
N ASP A 681 -30.62 2.86 -12.15
CA ASP A 681 -29.85 2.62 -13.36
C ASP A 681 -30.71 1.99 -14.48
N TYR A 682 -31.71 1.19 -14.10
CA TYR A 682 -32.63 0.47 -14.99
C TYR A 682 -33.87 1.30 -15.36
N ASP A 683 -34.34 2.14 -14.44
CA ASP A 683 -35.52 3.01 -14.66
C ASP A 683 -35.16 4.29 -15.46
N ASN A 684 -33.88 4.61 -15.64
CA ASN A 684 -33.45 5.85 -16.27
C ASN A 684 -33.49 5.76 -17.81
N GLU A 685 -34.45 6.44 -18.42
CA GLU A 685 -34.63 6.49 -19.88
C GLU A 685 -33.37 6.93 -20.65
N ILE A 686 -32.61 7.89 -20.11
CA ILE A 686 -31.37 8.38 -20.75
C ILE A 686 -30.29 7.31 -20.72
N ARG A 687 -30.18 6.55 -19.62
CA ARG A 687 -29.26 5.41 -19.56
C ARG A 687 -29.70 4.26 -20.46
N ASN A 688 -31.00 4.07 -20.61
CA ASN A 688 -31.56 3.05 -21.49
C ASN A 688 -31.43 3.41 -22.98
N ALA A 689 -31.22 4.69 -23.31
CA ALA A 689 -31.12 5.17 -24.70
C ALA A 689 -29.95 4.56 -25.50
N THR A 690 -28.97 3.93 -24.85
CA THR A 690 -27.86 3.22 -25.53
C THR A 690 -28.17 1.76 -25.85
N PHE A 691 -29.33 1.25 -25.43
CA PHE A 691 -29.79 -0.10 -25.75
C PHE A 691 -30.94 -0.02 -26.74
N ARG A 692 -31.02 -0.98 -27.65
CA ARG A 692 -32.13 -1.13 -28.61
C ARG A 692 -33.44 -1.44 -27.90
N ASP A 693 -33.39 -2.28 -26.87
CA ASP A 693 -34.53 -2.77 -26.11
C ASP A 693 -34.09 -3.30 -24.72
N GLU A 694 -35.06 -3.70 -23.89
CA GLU A 694 -34.79 -4.25 -22.56
C GLU A 694 -34.07 -5.60 -22.59
N GLU A 695 -34.24 -6.39 -23.66
CA GLU A 695 -33.56 -7.68 -23.80
C GLU A 695 -32.06 -7.48 -23.99
N GLU A 696 -31.64 -6.50 -24.80
CA GLU A 696 -30.23 -6.13 -24.94
C GLU A 696 -29.68 -5.57 -23.62
N ARG A 697 -30.41 -4.70 -22.93
CA ARG A 697 -30.00 -4.16 -21.63
C ARG A 697 -29.76 -5.30 -20.63
N ASP A 698 -30.69 -6.23 -20.51
CA ASP A 698 -30.62 -7.33 -19.55
C ASP A 698 -29.55 -8.36 -19.94
N ALA A 699 -29.29 -8.56 -21.24
CA ALA A 699 -28.19 -9.39 -21.71
C ALA A 699 -26.81 -8.76 -21.41
N VAL A 700 -26.69 -7.43 -21.48
CA VAL A 700 -25.43 -6.71 -21.23
C VAL A 700 -25.18 -6.47 -19.75
N ASN A 701 -26.18 -5.98 -19.02
CA ASN A 701 -26.05 -5.56 -17.62
C ASN A 701 -26.48 -6.62 -16.60
N GLY A 702 -27.13 -7.70 -17.06
CA GLY A 702 -27.87 -8.62 -16.20
C GLY A 702 -29.20 -8.03 -15.74
N ARG A 703 -30.13 -8.90 -15.32
CA ARG A 703 -31.37 -8.47 -14.66
C ARG A 703 -31.08 -7.91 -13.28
N LEU A 704 -31.92 -6.99 -12.81
CA LEU A 704 -31.75 -6.36 -11.51
C LEU A 704 -31.87 -7.40 -10.36
N GLU A 705 -32.79 -8.35 -10.51
CA GLU A 705 -33.10 -9.39 -9.53
C GLU A 705 -31.94 -10.38 -9.35
N ASP A 706 -31.17 -10.60 -10.41
CA ASP A 706 -30.03 -11.51 -10.44
C ASP A 706 -28.73 -10.86 -9.95
N ASN A 707 -28.78 -9.59 -9.52
CA ASN A 707 -27.60 -8.89 -9.05
C ASN A 707 -27.05 -9.52 -7.76
N SER A 708 -25.89 -10.16 -7.87
CA SER A 708 -25.27 -10.91 -6.77
C SER A 708 -25.05 -10.08 -5.50
N PHE A 709 -24.80 -8.78 -5.63
CA PHE A 709 -24.58 -7.91 -4.47
C PHE A 709 -25.88 -7.55 -3.75
N ILE A 710 -26.98 -7.34 -4.48
CA ILE A 710 -28.31 -7.14 -3.88
C ILE A 710 -28.72 -8.37 -3.07
N ILE A 711 -28.53 -9.58 -3.62
CA ILE A 711 -28.80 -10.85 -2.94
C ILE A 711 -27.91 -10.98 -1.69
N GLN A 712 -26.62 -10.67 -1.82
CA GLN A 712 -25.67 -10.70 -0.71
C GLN A 712 -26.13 -9.77 0.43
N ILE A 713 -26.51 -8.52 0.14
CA ILE A 713 -26.92 -7.57 1.18
C ILE A 713 -28.23 -7.97 1.86
N LYS A 714 -29.19 -8.55 1.12
CA LYS A 714 -30.42 -9.09 1.73
C LYS A 714 -30.09 -10.19 2.75
N THR A 715 -29.23 -11.11 2.36
CA THR A 715 -28.76 -12.20 3.24
C THR A 715 -28.00 -11.68 4.46
N GLU A 716 -27.10 -10.70 4.26
CA GLU A 716 -26.37 -10.06 5.35
C GLU A 716 -27.29 -9.30 6.31
N THR A 717 -28.36 -8.69 5.78
CA THR A 717 -29.38 -7.97 6.57
C THR A 717 -30.17 -8.93 7.45
N GLU A 718 -30.68 -10.03 6.88
CA GLU A 718 -31.39 -11.07 7.65
C GLU A 718 -30.50 -11.65 8.75
N LYS A 719 -29.23 -11.92 8.42
CA LYS A 719 -28.25 -12.39 9.41
C LYS A 719 -28.04 -11.36 10.52
N PHE A 720 -27.84 -10.09 10.19
CA PHE A 720 -27.63 -9.04 11.19
C PHE A 720 -28.83 -8.89 12.12
N ILE A 721 -30.06 -8.97 11.61
CA ILE A 721 -31.29 -8.93 12.42
C ILE A 721 -31.32 -10.10 13.42
N ASN A 722 -31.03 -11.32 12.95
CA ASN A 722 -30.97 -12.49 13.83
C ASN A 722 -29.86 -12.37 14.89
N ASP A 723 -28.70 -11.84 14.49
CA ASP A 723 -27.56 -11.61 15.37
C ASP A 723 -27.90 -10.59 16.48
N VAL A 724 -28.65 -9.53 16.14
CA VAL A 724 -29.14 -8.54 17.11
C VAL A 724 -30.11 -9.17 18.11
N GLU A 725 -31.06 -9.98 17.64
CA GLU A 725 -32.03 -10.65 18.53
C GLU A 725 -31.37 -11.64 19.49
N GLU A 726 -30.32 -12.33 19.06
CA GLU A 726 -29.52 -13.18 19.93
C GLU A 726 -28.80 -12.36 21.01
N VAL A 727 -28.17 -11.24 20.63
CA VAL A 727 -27.47 -10.35 21.56
C VAL A 727 -28.41 -9.71 22.57
N LYS A 728 -29.63 -9.32 22.17
CA LYS A 728 -30.65 -8.82 23.11
C LYS A 728 -30.97 -9.84 24.20
N ARG A 729 -30.99 -11.15 23.89
CA ARG A 729 -31.20 -12.21 24.90
C ARG A 729 -30.01 -12.41 25.83
N ILE A 730 -28.82 -11.96 25.44
CA ILE A 730 -27.62 -11.96 26.32
C ILE A 730 -27.66 -10.75 27.26
N LEU A 731 -28.30 -9.65 26.84
CA LEU A 731 -28.42 -8.40 27.60
C LEU A 731 -29.58 -8.40 28.62
N LEU A 732 -30.65 -9.16 28.34
CA LEU A 732 -31.83 -9.35 29.21
C LEU A 732 -31.65 -10.57 30.11
#